data_AF-A0A847QSH8-F1
#
_entry.id   AF-A0A847QSH8-F1
#
_cell.length_a   1.000
_cell.length_b   1.000
_cell.length_c   1.000
_cell.angle_alpha   90.00
_cell.angle_beta   90.00
_cell.angle_gamma   90.00
#
_symmetry.space_group_name_H-M   'P 1'
#
loop_
_entity.id
_entity.type
_entity.pdbx_description
1 polymer ?
#
loop_
_entity_poly.entity_id
_entity_poly.type
_entity_poly.pdbx_seq_one_letter_code
_entity_poly.pdbx_strand_id
1 'polypeptide(L)'
;MGNSLSTENILNRDEELKVKYLAQTDFFADFTPEQLREIAPEFQWQTYTQGTEILKQGQKVPYFYVVAEGRLVSMLEKEKVEALQLAVFEAGSAFGEIALLTGQPAASTFRCIEDCRLLVVDSMHFALLLLRWPNLNQKLIEKLSGRLRMANDFLFEAKYKEYLRSAMQLSQYQDWFYGVWGGKGITMSINSKIEEISKKPENLLIIGENGTGRQMLAWFIHKRLFGEKSPFVTIKGGLFEQQWGHSISSLLTMIEGGTLIIKEINLLPPEAQRDLAKQLKEQAPKCLLLGTVYSEAERKSLTAELLDCFPQKYLIKPLRERKRDINAIAQAVLEKLAAKHNRKVPRLDHESTRLLLSHNYRQENMTELIQIIERAFALTKGDVISIEHIFFGPTVRKTGKTINLLAWPPLKKLLQKGLFLSLIQGITAVLFILLISLLLGGSDLPLTLTILPFVWGLWWPALVILSPLVGRIWCTVCPFSSIMNFFQKYLHWDRPVPAFLKKYDYLLISFFFLLIFWVEIILGMRQDPFRTGLLLLTLLAGALIFGLIFTRHTWCKNLCPLGGLVGTASIGSVLEVRADPNICLNKCTTLDCYVGTAETAGCPMFQHLPYLDNNLDCKMCFNCVRNCPNDSVQLNLRFPAQEVWHLVRINQGFAIFIGVSLAMLLPVIYFESVRSVWPENSWLLYFSLAYWACALIAAILTWFLVKPYKTKAANSRIKLMFALIPLVLAGHVMYQLNFLPGLDRLTAGLLLESASGQISTWYLPLTQIAQILALLIGLLLTSFAVIMVRHTSKKKV
;
A
#
# COMPACT_ATOMS: atom_id res chain seq x y z
N MET A 1 4.30 -57.90 92.73
CA MET A 1 5.57 -57.47 92.10
C MET A 1 5.60 -58.03 90.69
N GLY A 2 5.68 -57.16 89.68
CA GLY A 2 5.84 -57.52 88.27
C GLY A 2 4.86 -56.82 87.32
N ASN A 3 5.40 -55.90 86.50
CA ASN A 3 4.86 -55.32 85.25
C ASN A 3 3.89 -54.12 85.27
N SER A 4 4.31 -52.99 85.85
CA SER A 4 3.81 -51.65 85.49
C SER A 4 4.90 -50.68 84.96
N LEU A 5 6.12 -51.16 84.67
CA LEU A 5 7.28 -50.34 84.29
C LEU A 5 7.63 -50.36 82.78
N SER A 6 6.77 -50.94 81.93
CA SER A 6 7.08 -51.11 80.50
C SER A 6 6.50 -50.01 79.59
N THR A 7 5.40 -49.35 79.94
CA THR A 7 4.73 -48.40 79.04
C THR A 7 5.33 -46.99 79.05
N GLU A 8 5.71 -46.44 80.22
CA GLU A 8 6.32 -45.10 80.33
C GLU A 8 7.69 -45.01 79.64
N ASN A 9 8.53 -46.05 79.74
CA ASN A 9 9.85 -46.08 79.10
C ASN A 9 9.78 -46.19 77.57
N ILE A 10 8.68 -46.73 77.01
CA ILE A 10 8.48 -46.83 75.56
C ILE A 10 7.96 -45.50 75.00
N LEU A 11 7.03 -44.84 75.69
CA LEU A 11 6.51 -43.52 75.31
C LEU A 11 7.61 -42.45 75.31
N ASN A 12 8.45 -42.42 76.35
CA ASN A 12 9.54 -41.44 76.45
C ASN A 12 10.59 -41.63 75.34
N ARG A 13 10.85 -42.89 74.95
CA ARG A 13 11.79 -43.23 73.87
C ARG A 13 11.26 -42.89 72.48
N ASP A 14 9.96 -43.02 72.24
CA ASP A 14 9.33 -42.62 70.97
C ASP A 14 9.33 -41.09 70.79
N GLU A 15 9.04 -40.33 71.86
CA GLU A 15 9.10 -38.87 71.82
C GLU A 15 10.53 -38.35 71.60
N GLU A 16 11.54 -38.92 72.25
CA GLU A 16 12.94 -38.58 71.99
C GLU A 16 13.36 -38.86 70.54
N LEU A 17 12.84 -39.93 69.94
CA LEU A 17 13.06 -40.24 68.52
C LEU A 17 12.42 -39.19 67.60
N LYS A 18 11.19 -38.75 67.88
CA LYS A 18 10.55 -37.67 67.11
C LYS A 18 11.35 -36.37 67.18
N VAL A 19 11.77 -35.99 68.39
CA VAL A 19 12.60 -34.80 68.61
C VAL A 19 13.90 -34.86 67.81
N LYS A 20 14.56 -36.02 67.78
CA LYS A 20 15.79 -36.23 66.99
C LYS A 20 15.57 -35.95 65.50
N TYR A 21 14.50 -36.49 64.91
CA TYR A 21 14.24 -36.33 63.47
C TYR A 21 13.71 -34.93 63.12
N LEU A 22 12.91 -34.33 63.99
CA LEU A 22 12.49 -32.93 63.83
C LEU A 22 13.70 -31.97 63.90
N ALA A 23 14.66 -32.21 64.80
CA ALA A 23 15.88 -31.42 64.90
C ALA A 23 16.76 -31.50 63.63
N GLN A 24 16.73 -32.63 62.92
CA GLN A 24 17.46 -32.83 61.66
C GLN A 24 16.75 -32.21 60.46
N THR A 25 15.53 -31.69 60.63
CA THR A 25 14.75 -31.13 59.54
C THR A 25 15.06 -29.64 59.40
N ASP A 26 15.55 -29.23 58.22
CA ASP A 26 15.90 -27.81 57.94
C ASP A 26 14.80 -26.82 58.33
N PHE A 27 13.54 -27.26 58.21
CA PHE A 27 12.36 -26.47 58.56
C PHE A 27 12.30 -26.08 60.05
N PHE A 28 12.80 -26.94 60.94
CA PHE A 28 12.79 -26.74 62.39
C PHE A 28 14.19 -26.45 62.96
N ALA A 29 15.20 -26.20 62.13
CA ALA A 29 16.60 -26.07 62.56
C ALA A 29 16.88 -24.96 63.62
N ASP A 30 15.96 -23.99 63.80
CA ASP A 30 16.13 -22.91 64.80
C ASP A 30 15.42 -23.19 66.14
N PHE A 31 14.79 -24.35 66.28
CA PHE A 31 14.08 -24.71 67.51
C PHE A 31 15.06 -25.31 68.52
N THR A 32 14.94 -24.91 69.79
CA THR A 32 15.69 -25.56 70.88
C THR A 32 15.15 -26.96 71.15
N PRO A 33 15.94 -27.87 71.75
CA PRO A 33 15.47 -29.21 72.11
C PRO A 33 14.19 -29.19 72.97
N GLU A 34 14.02 -28.20 73.84
CA GLU A 34 12.83 -28.01 74.68
C GLU A 34 11.60 -27.66 73.83
N GLN A 35 11.76 -26.76 72.86
CA GLN A 35 10.69 -26.38 71.93
C GLN A 35 10.31 -27.56 71.02
N LEU A 36 11.28 -28.37 70.60
CA LEU A 36 11.02 -29.58 69.83
C LEU A 36 10.25 -30.64 70.63
N ARG A 37 10.55 -30.80 71.93
CA ARG A 37 9.77 -31.67 72.82
C ARG A 37 8.32 -31.21 72.97
N GLU A 38 8.07 -29.90 72.90
CA GLU A 38 6.72 -29.34 72.99
C GLU A 38 5.87 -29.63 71.75
N ILE A 39 6.48 -29.67 70.56
CA ILE A 39 5.77 -29.93 69.30
C ILE A 39 5.75 -31.41 68.90
N ALA A 40 6.70 -32.22 69.37
CA ALA A 40 6.82 -33.64 69.01
C ALA A 40 5.53 -34.47 69.25
N PRO A 41 4.72 -34.22 70.30
CA PRO A 41 3.45 -34.93 70.51
C PRO A 41 2.42 -34.71 69.39
N GLU A 42 2.48 -33.59 68.68
CA GLU A 42 1.55 -33.27 67.57
C GLU A 42 1.85 -34.06 66.30
N PHE A 43 3.04 -34.68 66.20
CA PHE A 43 3.43 -35.50 65.06
C PHE A 43 3.12 -36.98 65.27
N GLN A 44 2.57 -37.61 64.23
CA GLN A 44 2.27 -39.04 64.19
C GLN A 44 3.18 -39.78 63.21
N TRP A 45 3.55 -41.01 63.54
CA TRP A 45 4.34 -41.86 62.66
C TRP A 45 3.45 -42.46 61.56
N GLN A 46 3.91 -42.39 60.32
CA GLN A 46 3.35 -43.13 59.19
C GLN A 46 4.47 -43.84 58.42
N THR A 47 4.21 -45.08 58.01
CA THR A 47 5.16 -45.90 57.25
C THR A 47 4.59 -46.20 55.88
N TYR A 48 5.43 -46.11 54.86
CA TYR A 48 5.07 -46.29 53.46
C TYR A 48 6.10 -47.21 52.81
N THR A 49 5.64 -48.24 52.11
CA THR A 49 6.54 -49.15 51.40
C THR A 49 7.03 -48.52 50.10
N GLN A 50 8.16 -49.00 49.60
CA GLN A 50 8.71 -48.64 48.30
C GLN A 50 7.63 -48.65 47.19
N GLY A 51 7.64 -47.63 46.33
CA GLY A 51 6.70 -47.47 45.21
C GLY A 51 5.37 -46.82 45.57
N THR A 52 5.05 -46.65 46.85
CA THR A 52 3.80 -46.01 47.29
C THR A 52 3.76 -44.52 46.93
N GLU A 53 2.65 -44.05 46.36
CA GLU A 53 2.39 -42.63 46.15
C GLU A 53 1.75 -42.02 47.40
N ILE A 54 2.51 -41.22 48.14
CA ILE A 54 2.06 -40.59 49.39
C ILE A 54 1.06 -39.47 49.09
N LEU A 55 1.33 -38.70 48.03
CA LEU A 55 0.45 -37.63 47.54
C LEU A 55 0.40 -37.71 46.03
N LYS A 56 -0.79 -37.59 45.44
CA LYS A 56 -0.94 -37.48 43.98
C LYS A 56 -1.18 -36.02 43.57
N GLN A 57 -0.57 -35.61 42.46
CA GLN A 57 -0.81 -34.29 41.87
C GLN A 57 -2.32 -34.04 41.70
N GLY A 58 -2.79 -32.84 42.11
CA GLY A 58 -4.21 -32.47 42.06
C GLY A 58 -5.04 -32.94 43.27
N GLN A 59 -4.48 -33.75 44.18
CA GLN A 59 -5.16 -34.17 45.41
C GLN A 59 -5.03 -33.11 46.50
N LYS A 60 -6.06 -32.96 47.34
CA LYS A 60 -5.98 -32.12 48.54
C LYS A 60 -4.95 -32.72 49.50
N VAL A 61 -3.99 -31.92 49.95
CA VAL A 61 -2.95 -32.36 50.89
C VAL A 61 -3.50 -32.33 52.32
N PRO A 62 -3.57 -33.48 53.03
CA PRO A 62 -4.17 -33.56 54.35
C PRO A 62 -3.19 -33.31 55.50
N TYR A 63 -1.89 -33.55 55.27
CA TYR A 63 -0.84 -33.48 56.29
C TYR A 63 0.38 -32.70 55.79
N PHE A 64 1.13 -32.15 56.73
CA PHE A 64 2.52 -31.76 56.53
C PHE A 64 3.39 -32.95 56.85
N TYR A 65 4.35 -33.26 55.98
CA TYR A 65 5.17 -34.45 56.07
C TYR A 65 6.63 -34.08 56.31
N VAL A 66 7.26 -34.80 57.23
CA VAL A 66 8.71 -34.78 57.48
C VAL A 66 9.25 -36.17 57.23
N VAL A 67 10.30 -36.27 56.42
CA VAL A 67 10.97 -37.53 56.11
C VAL A 67 11.93 -37.84 57.25
N ALA A 68 11.63 -38.86 58.05
CA ALA A 68 12.54 -39.31 59.10
C ALA A 68 13.53 -40.33 58.56
N GLU A 69 13.05 -41.32 57.79
CA GLU A 69 13.86 -42.38 57.19
C GLU A 69 13.35 -42.68 55.77
N GLY A 70 14.25 -43.08 54.87
CA GLY A 70 13.95 -43.41 53.47
C GLY A 70 14.08 -42.22 52.50
N ARG A 71 13.76 -42.47 51.24
CA ARG A 71 13.86 -41.49 50.14
C ARG A 71 12.64 -41.53 49.24
N LEU A 72 12.21 -40.36 48.79
CA LEU A 72 11.06 -40.20 47.92
C LEU A 72 11.31 -39.15 46.83
N VAL A 73 10.57 -39.24 45.73
CA VAL A 73 10.70 -38.37 44.57
C VAL A 73 9.43 -37.58 44.34
N SER A 74 9.59 -36.29 44.00
CA SER A 74 8.52 -35.43 43.50
C SER A 74 8.50 -35.47 41.97
N MET A 75 7.34 -35.76 41.38
CA MET A 75 7.14 -35.90 39.93
C MET A 75 6.00 -35.01 39.45
N LEU A 76 6.17 -34.38 38.29
CA LEU A 76 5.14 -33.59 37.63
C LEU A 76 4.63 -34.31 36.38
N GLU A 77 3.33 -34.54 36.32
CA GLU A 77 2.65 -35.07 35.13
C GLU A 77 1.98 -33.91 34.37
N LYS A 78 2.31 -33.79 33.07
CA LYS A 78 1.63 -32.90 32.12
C LYS A 78 1.10 -33.74 30.96
N GLU A 79 -0.06 -33.37 30.42
CA GLU A 79 -0.69 -34.08 29.29
C GLU A 79 0.32 -34.31 28.14
N LYS A 80 0.52 -35.58 27.78
CA LYS A 80 1.36 -36.08 26.68
C LYS A 80 2.90 -36.00 26.84
N VAL A 81 3.42 -35.83 28.07
CA VAL A 81 4.88 -35.92 28.33
C VAL A 81 5.14 -36.92 29.46
N GLU A 82 6.22 -37.70 29.37
CA GLU A 82 6.68 -38.58 30.46
C GLU A 82 6.84 -37.78 31.77
N ALA A 83 6.53 -38.42 32.90
CA ALA A 83 6.54 -37.78 34.21
C ALA A 83 7.93 -37.20 34.52
N LEU A 84 8.00 -35.89 34.72
CA LEU A 84 9.26 -35.20 34.97
C LEU A 84 9.60 -35.26 36.45
N GLN A 85 10.74 -35.85 36.80
CA GLN A 85 11.29 -35.83 38.16
C GLN A 85 11.77 -34.42 38.52
N LEU A 86 11.13 -33.80 39.52
CA LEU A 86 11.43 -32.43 39.96
C LEU A 86 12.52 -32.38 41.03
N ALA A 87 12.47 -33.27 42.01
CA ALA A 87 13.42 -33.32 43.13
C ALA A 87 13.37 -34.66 43.89
N VAL A 88 14.46 -35.00 44.58
CA VAL A 88 14.55 -36.12 45.54
C VAL A 88 14.53 -35.55 46.96
N PHE A 89 13.78 -36.19 47.86
CA PHE A 89 13.62 -35.84 49.26
C PHE A 89 14.18 -36.98 50.11
N GLU A 90 15.12 -36.63 50.98
CA GLU A 90 15.82 -37.56 51.88
C GLU A 90 15.49 -37.25 53.34
N ALA A 91 16.00 -38.04 54.28
CA ALA A 91 15.82 -37.79 55.72
C ALA A 91 16.18 -36.34 56.10
N GLY A 92 15.32 -35.69 56.89
CA GLY A 92 15.41 -34.25 57.21
C GLY A 92 14.72 -33.33 56.20
N SER A 93 14.18 -33.85 55.10
CA SER A 93 13.37 -33.08 54.17
C SER A 93 11.91 -32.98 54.64
N ALA A 94 11.23 -31.89 54.28
CA ALA A 94 9.79 -31.72 54.53
C ALA A 94 9.05 -31.29 53.27
N PHE A 95 7.78 -31.70 53.15
CA PHE A 95 6.91 -31.39 52.02
C PHE A 95 5.43 -31.30 52.42
N GLY A 96 4.62 -30.66 51.56
CA GLY A 96 3.18 -30.45 51.76
C GLY A 96 2.83 -29.06 52.34
N GLU A 97 3.84 -28.30 52.75
CA GLU A 97 3.75 -26.97 53.35
C GLU A 97 2.98 -25.97 52.46
N ILE A 98 3.28 -25.97 51.16
CA ILE A 98 2.70 -25.01 50.21
C ILE A 98 1.20 -25.24 50.04
N ALA A 99 0.81 -26.51 49.90
CA ALA A 99 -0.59 -26.88 49.69
C ALA A 99 -1.44 -26.57 50.93
N LEU A 100 -0.90 -26.82 52.13
CA LEU A 100 -1.58 -26.50 53.38
C LEU A 100 -1.75 -24.99 53.59
N LEU A 101 -0.73 -24.18 53.26
CA LEU A 101 -0.80 -22.72 53.39
C LEU A 101 -1.75 -22.07 52.37
N THR A 102 -1.68 -22.51 51.12
CA THR A 102 -2.40 -21.87 50.00
C THR A 102 -3.81 -22.40 49.81
N GLY A 103 -4.15 -23.53 50.43
CA GLY A 103 -5.40 -24.26 50.20
C GLY A 103 -5.49 -24.91 48.81
N GLN A 104 -4.42 -24.85 48.01
CA GLN A 104 -4.37 -25.44 46.68
C GLN A 104 -4.07 -26.95 46.77
N PRO A 105 -4.49 -27.76 45.78
CA PRO A 105 -4.12 -29.16 45.71
C PRO A 105 -2.60 -29.36 45.51
N ALA A 106 -2.13 -30.59 45.75
CA ALA A 106 -0.73 -30.96 45.57
C ALA A 106 -0.21 -30.62 44.17
N ALA A 107 0.88 -29.84 44.12
CA ALA A 107 1.48 -29.40 42.86
C ALA A 107 2.23 -30.52 42.10
N SER A 108 2.55 -31.63 42.76
CA SER A 108 3.29 -32.77 42.21
C SER A 108 2.92 -34.06 42.95
N THR A 109 3.20 -35.21 42.32
CA THR A 109 3.05 -36.54 42.92
C THR A 109 4.32 -36.88 43.69
N PHE A 110 4.19 -37.34 44.94
CA PHE A 110 5.30 -37.79 45.78
C PHE A 110 5.27 -39.30 45.90
N ARG A 111 6.32 -39.99 45.43
CA ARG A 111 6.42 -41.46 45.43
C ARG A 111 7.66 -41.94 46.18
N CYS A 112 7.50 -42.95 47.03
CA CYS A 112 8.60 -43.59 47.73
C CYS A 112 9.54 -44.33 46.76
N ILE A 113 10.84 -44.04 46.82
CA ILE A 113 11.88 -44.79 46.12
C ILE A 113 12.34 -45.98 46.97
N GLU A 114 12.28 -45.86 48.30
CA GLU A 114 12.62 -46.86 49.30
C GLU A 114 11.51 -46.91 50.36
N ASP A 115 11.57 -47.85 51.31
CA ASP A 115 10.66 -47.83 52.46
C ASP A 115 10.88 -46.54 53.27
N CYS A 116 9.81 -45.77 53.45
CA CYS A 116 9.85 -44.45 54.07
C CYS A 116 9.11 -44.47 55.42
N ARG A 117 9.73 -43.87 56.43
CA ARG A 117 9.09 -43.56 57.71
C ARG A 117 8.97 -42.05 57.84
N LEU A 118 7.75 -41.56 57.96
CA LEU A 118 7.41 -40.14 57.96
C LEU A 118 6.80 -39.73 59.29
N LEU A 119 7.09 -38.50 59.72
CA LEU A 119 6.35 -37.79 60.74
C LEU A 119 5.32 -36.90 60.05
N VAL A 120 4.06 -37.00 60.47
CA VAL A 120 2.96 -36.24 59.88
C VAL A 120 2.21 -35.43 60.93
N VAL A 121 1.75 -34.25 60.54
CA VAL A 121 0.85 -33.41 61.34
C VAL A 121 -0.27 -32.91 60.44
N ASP A 122 -1.52 -32.93 60.91
CA ASP A 122 -2.66 -32.54 60.09
C ASP A 122 -2.72 -31.02 59.85
N SER A 123 -3.54 -30.62 58.88
CA SER A 123 -3.67 -29.22 58.48
C SER A 123 -4.03 -28.27 59.63
N MET A 124 -4.84 -28.71 60.60
CA MET A 124 -5.31 -27.86 61.69
C MET A 124 -4.19 -27.65 62.72
N HIS A 125 -3.53 -28.73 63.15
CA HIS A 125 -2.39 -28.65 64.06
C HIS A 125 -1.20 -27.92 63.42
N PHE A 126 -0.94 -28.13 62.13
CA PHE A 126 0.09 -27.37 61.40
C PHE A 126 -0.18 -25.85 61.40
N ALA A 127 -1.43 -25.43 61.19
CA ALA A 127 -1.80 -24.03 61.26
C ALA A 127 -1.64 -23.45 62.68
N LEU A 128 -1.97 -24.22 63.71
CA LEU A 128 -1.77 -23.85 65.11
C LEU A 128 -0.28 -23.71 65.45
N LEU A 129 0.58 -24.61 64.94
CA LEU A 129 2.04 -24.52 65.09
C LEU A 129 2.60 -23.22 64.50
N LEU A 130 2.15 -22.83 63.31
CA LEU A 130 2.57 -21.58 62.66
C LEU A 130 2.11 -20.32 63.41
N LEU A 131 0.94 -20.36 64.04
CA LEU A 131 0.42 -19.26 64.86
C LEU A 131 1.13 -19.16 66.22
N ARG A 132 1.42 -20.30 66.84
CA ARG A 132 2.10 -20.39 68.15
C ARG A 132 3.57 -19.99 68.07
N TRP A 133 4.22 -20.25 66.94
CA TRP A 133 5.65 -20.01 66.74
C TRP A 133 5.93 -19.10 65.53
N PRO A 134 5.92 -17.76 65.70
CA PRO A 134 6.11 -16.80 64.61
C PRO A 134 7.42 -16.99 63.82
N ASN A 135 8.49 -17.44 64.48
CA ASN A 135 9.78 -17.70 63.83
C ASN A 135 9.68 -18.80 62.75
N LEU A 136 8.81 -19.80 62.96
CA LEU A 136 8.54 -20.87 61.99
C LEU A 136 7.88 -20.30 60.72
N ASN A 137 6.94 -19.36 60.90
CA ASN A 137 6.27 -18.69 59.79
C ASN A 137 7.25 -17.82 58.98
N GLN A 138 8.17 -17.11 59.66
CA GLN A 138 9.20 -16.33 58.97
C GLN A 138 10.12 -17.21 58.11
N LYS A 139 10.61 -18.34 58.65
CA LYS A 139 11.41 -19.30 57.88
C LYS A 139 10.69 -19.84 56.66
N LEU A 140 9.41 -20.14 56.80
CA LEU A 140 8.57 -20.62 55.72
C LEU A 140 8.46 -19.58 54.60
N ILE A 141 8.22 -18.31 54.96
CA ILE A 141 8.19 -17.19 54.00
C ILE A 141 9.54 -17.02 53.30
N GLU A 142 10.66 -17.06 54.03
CA GLU A 142 12.01 -16.95 53.47
C GLU A 142 12.30 -18.06 52.46
N LYS A 143 11.98 -19.31 52.81
CA LYS A 143 12.17 -20.48 51.92
C LYS A 143 11.32 -20.40 50.66
N LEU A 144 10.05 -19.96 50.76
CA LEU A 144 9.16 -19.79 49.62
C LEU A 144 9.61 -18.64 48.71
N SER A 145 10.03 -17.51 49.29
CA SER A 145 10.56 -16.37 48.55
C SER A 145 11.85 -16.72 47.79
N GLY A 146 12.75 -17.47 48.42
CA GLY A 146 13.97 -17.98 47.77
C GLY A 146 13.68 -18.92 46.59
N ARG A 147 12.75 -19.87 46.76
CA ARG A 147 12.31 -20.76 45.66
C ARG A 147 11.65 -19.99 44.52
N LEU A 148 10.82 -19.00 44.82
CA LEU A 148 10.16 -18.17 43.81
C LEU A 148 11.18 -17.38 42.98
N ARG A 149 12.19 -16.77 43.63
CA ARG A 149 13.24 -16.01 42.94
C ARG A 149 14.01 -16.88 41.95
N MET A 150 14.50 -18.04 42.39
CA MET A 150 15.23 -18.98 41.52
C MET A 150 14.40 -19.47 40.33
N ALA A 151 13.11 -19.78 40.55
CA ALA A 151 12.22 -20.19 39.47
C ALA A 151 11.98 -19.07 38.44
N ASN A 152 11.88 -17.83 38.90
CA ASN A 152 11.66 -16.67 38.05
C ASN A 152 12.90 -16.36 37.17
N ASP A 153 14.10 -16.45 37.75
CA ASP A 153 15.36 -16.27 37.03
C ASP A 153 15.53 -17.33 35.92
N PHE A 154 15.21 -18.60 36.22
CA PHE A 154 15.27 -19.69 35.24
C PHE A 154 14.25 -19.51 34.10
N LEU A 155 12.99 -19.16 34.43
CA LEU A 155 11.96 -18.89 33.43
C LEU A 155 12.31 -17.71 32.52
N PHE A 156 12.93 -16.67 33.08
CA PHE A 156 13.40 -15.52 32.33
C PHE A 156 14.47 -15.91 31.31
N GLU A 157 15.51 -16.65 31.73
CA GLU A 157 16.54 -17.15 30.81
C GLU A 157 15.98 -18.03 29.68
N ALA A 158 15.05 -18.93 30.00
CA ALA A 158 14.47 -19.87 29.03
C ALA A 158 13.62 -19.15 27.98
N LYS A 159 12.68 -18.27 28.40
CA LYS A 159 11.85 -17.47 27.49
C LYS A 159 12.68 -16.52 26.64
N TYR A 160 13.75 -15.97 27.20
CA TYR A 160 14.62 -15.06 26.49
C TYR A 160 15.37 -15.76 25.35
N LYS A 161 15.95 -16.95 25.61
CA LYS A 161 16.59 -17.80 24.58
C LYS A 161 15.61 -18.22 23.47
N GLU A 162 14.35 -18.49 23.82
CA GLU A 162 13.29 -18.84 22.85
C GLU A 162 12.87 -17.64 21.98
N TYR A 163 12.71 -16.46 22.59
CA TYR A 163 12.43 -15.20 21.87
C TYR A 163 13.54 -14.87 20.88
N LEU A 164 14.79 -15.08 21.28
CA LEU A 164 15.95 -14.86 20.42
C LEU A 164 16.03 -15.85 19.27
N ARG A 165 15.77 -17.15 19.51
CA ARG A 165 15.68 -18.12 18.40
C ARG A 165 14.60 -17.75 17.39
N SER A 166 13.49 -17.19 17.87
CA SER A 166 12.37 -16.72 17.04
C SER A 166 12.72 -15.44 16.27
N ALA A 167 13.45 -14.52 16.88
CA ALA A 167 13.96 -13.30 16.25
C ALA A 167 15.15 -13.54 15.30
N MET A 168 15.95 -14.59 15.55
CA MET A 168 17.10 -15.04 14.77
C MET A 168 16.73 -16.01 13.64
N GLN A 169 15.57 -15.86 12.99
CA GLN A 169 15.30 -16.54 11.72
C GLN A 169 16.27 -16.04 10.63
N LEU A 170 17.49 -16.57 10.64
CA LEU A 170 18.56 -16.43 9.66
C LEU A 170 18.10 -16.74 8.22
N SER A 171 16.97 -17.44 8.07
CA SER A 171 16.37 -17.80 6.78
C SER A 171 15.65 -16.65 6.05
N GLN A 172 15.23 -15.57 6.71
CA GLN A 172 14.50 -14.49 6.01
C GLN A 172 15.43 -13.50 5.28
N TYR A 173 16.70 -13.40 5.68
CA TYR A 173 17.62 -12.39 5.14
C TYR A 173 18.27 -12.79 3.80
N GLN A 174 18.45 -14.09 3.53
CA GLN A 174 19.08 -14.57 2.30
C GLN A 174 18.29 -14.19 1.03
N ASP A 175 16.96 -14.18 1.10
CA ASP A 175 16.10 -13.80 -0.03
C ASP A 175 16.02 -12.28 -0.26
N TRP A 176 16.06 -11.50 0.83
CA TRP A 176 15.93 -10.04 0.81
C TRP A 176 17.23 -9.32 0.41
N PHE A 177 18.39 -9.90 0.71
CA PHE A 177 19.67 -9.29 0.36
C PHE A 177 20.08 -9.64 -1.07
N TYR A 178 19.74 -8.71 -1.94
CA TYR A 178 20.30 -8.55 -3.26
C TYR A 178 21.84 -8.49 -3.22
N GLY A 179 22.52 -8.91 -4.29
CA GLY A 179 23.99 -8.83 -4.37
C GLY A 179 24.53 -7.40 -4.21
N VAL A 180 25.86 -7.24 -4.09
CA VAL A 180 26.46 -5.89 -4.17
C VAL A 180 26.31 -5.38 -5.61
N TRP A 181 25.36 -4.48 -5.82
CA TRP A 181 24.99 -3.97 -7.15
C TRP A 181 25.18 -2.46 -7.27
N GLY A 182 25.76 -2.05 -8.38
CA GLY A 182 26.09 -0.66 -8.70
C GLY A 182 26.90 -0.58 -9.98
N GLY A 183 27.20 0.63 -10.43
CA GLY A 183 28.17 0.83 -11.51
C GLY A 183 29.55 0.30 -11.10
N LYS A 184 30.37 -0.09 -12.09
CA LYS A 184 31.70 -0.73 -11.87
C LYS A 184 32.53 -0.06 -10.76
N GLY A 185 32.60 1.27 -10.74
CA GLY A 185 33.39 2.03 -9.75
C GLY A 185 32.84 1.95 -8.32
N ILE A 186 31.51 1.99 -8.13
CA ILE A 186 30.91 1.95 -6.79
C ILE A 186 30.93 0.52 -6.24
N THR A 187 30.65 -0.48 -7.07
CA THR A 187 30.79 -1.89 -6.69
C THR A 187 32.23 -2.20 -6.26
N MET A 188 33.22 -1.69 -6.99
CA MET A 188 34.63 -1.85 -6.62
C MET A 188 34.98 -1.12 -5.32
N SER A 189 34.48 0.10 -5.12
CA SER A 189 34.67 0.85 -3.86
C SER A 189 34.05 0.13 -2.65
N ILE A 190 32.84 -0.42 -2.81
CA ILE A 190 32.17 -1.17 -1.74
C ILE A 190 32.94 -2.45 -1.42
N ASN A 191 33.34 -3.22 -2.44
CA ASN A 191 34.11 -4.45 -2.26
C ASN A 191 35.47 -4.17 -1.61
N SER A 192 36.16 -3.11 -2.04
CA SER A 192 37.41 -2.67 -1.40
C SER A 192 37.21 -2.33 0.07
N LYS A 193 36.09 -1.66 0.42
CA LYS A 193 35.80 -1.34 1.82
C LYS A 193 35.47 -2.59 2.64
N ILE A 194 34.71 -3.52 2.07
CA ILE A 194 34.44 -4.83 2.69
C ILE A 194 35.77 -5.55 2.96
N GLU A 195 36.72 -5.52 2.02
CA GLU A 195 38.04 -6.13 2.18
C GLU A 195 38.90 -5.46 3.24
N GLU A 196 38.91 -4.14 3.28
CA GLU A 196 39.61 -3.36 4.30
C GLU A 196 39.12 -3.73 5.71
N ILE A 197 37.80 -3.75 5.93
CA ILE A 197 37.19 -4.09 7.22
C ILE A 197 37.40 -5.57 7.54
N SER A 198 37.36 -6.45 6.54
CA SER A 198 37.58 -7.89 6.76
C SER A 198 38.99 -8.21 7.23
N LYS A 199 40.00 -7.40 6.85
CA LYS A 199 41.39 -7.55 7.32
C LYS A 199 41.58 -7.07 8.75
N LYS A 200 40.84 -6.04 9.17
CA LYS A 200 40.92 -5.47 10.51
C LYS A 200 39.50 -5.22 11.04
N PRO A 201 38.91 -6.20 11.76
CA PRO A 201 37.53 -6.12 12.23
C PRO A 201 37.43 -5.09 13.36
N GLU A 202 37.21 -3.83 12.97
CA GLU A 202 36.95 -2.71 13.86
C GLU A 202 35.50 -2.24 13.72
N ASN A 203 34.98 -1.60 14.77
CA ASN A 203 33.65 -1.03 14.75
C ASN A 203 33.53 0.04 13.64
N LEU A 204 32.43 -0.02 12.89
CA LEU A 204 32.20 0.85 11.73
C LEU A 204 30.91 1.66 11.91
N LEU A 205 31.01 2.97 11.65
CA LEU A 205 29.85 3.84 11.53
C LEU A 205 29.46 4.04 10.06
N ILE A 206 28.29 3.55 9.67
CA ILE A 206 27.75 3.68 8.30
C ILE A 206 26.81 4.89 8.24
N ILE A 207 27.16 5.86 7.40
CA ILE A 207 26.40 7.10 7.20
C ILE A 207 25.66 7.00 5.88
N GLY A 208 24.35 7.23 5.89
CA GLY A 208 23.57 7.28 4.66
C GLY A 208 22.06 7.29 4.90
N GLU A 209 21.32 7.78 3.93
CA GLU A 209 19.86 7.86 4.00
C GLU A 209 19.19 6.48 4.05
N ASN A 210 17.89 6.47 4.35
CA ASN A 210 17.08 5.25 4.30
C ASN A 210 17.08 4.63 2.89
N GLY A 211 17.09 3.29 2.86
CA GLY A 211 17.11 2.52 1.61
C GLY A 211 18.39 2.64 0.77
N THR A 212 19.49 3.20 1.28
CA THR A 212 20.77 3.29 0.55
C THR A 212 21.60 2.00 0.54
N GLY A 213 21.19 0.97 1.30
CA GLY A 213 21.88 -0.32 1.39
C GLY A 213 22.76 -0.49 2.64
N ARG A 214 22.59 0.32 3.68
CA ARG A 214 23.37 0.25 4.94
C ARG A 214 23.38 -1.15 5.56
N GLN A 215 22.22 -1.79 5.63
CA GLN A 215 22.08 -3.15 6.17
C GLN A 215 22.69 -4.22 5.25
N MET A 216 22.60 -4.05 3.93
CA MET A 216 23.24 -4.97 2.97
C MET A 216 24.76 -4.93 3.11
N LEU A 217 25.35 -3.73 3.19
CA LEU A 217 26.79 -3.58 3.42
C LEU A 217 27.22 -4.31 4.70
N ALA A 218 26.49 -4.08 5.79
CA ALA A 218 26.74 -4.73 7.06
C ALA A 218 26.63 -6.27 7.00
N TRP A 219 25.63 -6.79 6.28
CA TRP A 219 25.47 -8.22 6.04
C TRP A 219 26.65 -8.82 5.26
N PHE A 220 27.13 -8.14 4.21
CA PHE A 220 28.28 -8.64 3.43
C PHE A 220 29.59 -8.62 4.24
N ILE A 221 29.78 -7.64 5.13
CA ILE A 221 30.88 -7.62 6.09
C ILE A 221 30.77 -8.82 7.04
N HIS A 222 29.60 -9.02 7.65
CA HIS A 222 29.33 -10.13 8.56
C HIS A 222 29.58 -11.50 7.90
N LYS A 223 29.00 -11.72 6.72
CA LYS A 223 29.13 -12.99 5.98
C LYS A 223 30.60 -13.32 5.67
N ARG A 224 31.44 -12.31 5.40
CA ARG A 224 32.86 -12.53 5.10
C ARG A 224 33.71 -12.80 6.35
N LEU A 225 33.36 -12.20 7.49
CA LEU A 225 34.08 -12.35 8.76
C LEU A 225 33.68 -13.60 9.54
N PHE A 226 32.38 -13.86 9.68
CA PHE A 226 31.84 -14.86 10.59
C PHE A 226 31.08 -15.98 9.88
N GLY A 227 30.82 -15.86 8.57
CA GLY A 227 30.00 -16.81 7.81
C GLY A 227 28.49 -16.64 8.04
N GLU A 228 27.68 -17.38 7.29
CA GLU A 228 26.21 -17.21 7.29
C GLU A 228 25.49 -17.79 8.51
N LYS A 229 26.15 -18.67 9.28
CA LYS A 229 25.54 -19.36 10.43
C LYS A 229 25.72 -18.62 11.76
N SER A 230 26.53 -17.57 11.76
CA SER A 230 26.90 -16.80 12.96
C SER A 230 25.81 -15.77 13.31
N PRO A 231 25.71 -15.33 14.57
CA PRO A 231 24.64 -14.43 14.99
C PRO A 231 24.77 -13.06 14.32
N PHE A 232 23.70 -12.64 13.64
CA PHE A 232 23.57 -11.32 13.03
C PHE A 232 22.33 -10.63 13.57
N VAL A 233 22.52 -9.67 14.48
CA VAL A 233 21.42 -9.02 15.21
C VAL A 233 21.31 -7.56 14.78
N THR A 234 20.09 -7.10 14.52
CA THR A 234 19.80 -5.71 14.18
C THR A 234 18.81 -5.11 15.17
N ILE A 235 19.17 -3.98 15.77
CA ILE A 235 18.37 -3.25 16.76
C ILE A 235 18.10 -1.84 16.26
N LYS A 236 16.95 -1.24 16.59
CA LYS A 236 16.68 0.18 16.34
C LYS A 236 16.98 1.00 17.60
N GLY A 237 17.78 2.05 17.49
CA GLY A 237 18.19 2.89 18.61
C GLY A 237 17.00 3.44 19.41
N GLY A 238 15.97 3.96 18.73
CA GLY A 238 14.79 4.50 19.39
C GLY A 238 13.87 3.47 20.08
N LEU A 239 14.09 2.16 19.86
CA LEU A 239 13.33 1.08 20.50
C LEU A 239 14.20 0.27 21.47
N PHE A 240 15.40 0.74 21.77
CA PHE A 240 16.39 -0.02 22.52
C PHE A 240 15.89 -0.45 23.91
N GLU A 241 15.38 0.50 24.70
CA GLU A 241 14.87 0.22 26.06
C GLU A 241 13.67 -0.73 26.06
N GLN A 242 12.72 -0.55 25.12
CA GLN A 242 11.54 -1.41 25.00
C GLN A 242 11.88 -2.85 24.60
N GLN A 243 12.94 -3.05 23.82
CA GLN A 243 13.30 -4.36 23.29
C GLN A 243 14.28 -5.13 24.18
N TRP A 244 15.13 -4.45 24.95
CA TRP A 244 16.28 -5.09 25.61
C TRP A 244 16.49 -4.73 27.09
N GLY A 245 15.67 -3.84 27.67
CA GLY A 245 15.76 -3.50 29.11
C GLY A 245 17.10 -2.85 29.51
N HIS A 246 17.50 -3.02 30.77
CA HIS A 246 18.59 -2.26 31.41
C HIS A 246 20.02 -2.79 31.23
N SER A 247 20.30 -3.90 30.52
CA SER A 247 21.67 -4.45 30.47
C SER A 247 22.21 -4.70 29.06
N ILE A 248 23.03 -3.76 28.59
CA ILE A 248 23.78 -3.85 27.32
C ILE A 248 24.83 -4.98 27.34
N SER A 249 25.39 -5.31 28.51
CA SER A 249 26.44 -6.33 28.64
C SER A 249 25.93 -7.75 28.35
N SER A 250 24.71 -8.09 28.78
CA SER A 250 24.07 -9.37 28.48
C SER A 250 23.86 -9.56 26.96
N LEU A 251 23.54 -8.47 26.27
CA LEU A 251 23.36 -8.49 24.82
C LEU A 251 24.69 -8.71 24.07
N LEU A 252 25.76 -8.04 24.50
CA LEU A 252 27.09 -8.18 23.87
C LEU A 252 27.69 -9.56 24.08
N THR A 253 27.54 -10.14 25.27
CA THR A 253 28.01 -11.51 25.57
C THR A 253 27.26 -12.57 24.76
N MET A 254 25.98 -12.33 24.47
CA MET A 254 25.15 -13.24 23.70
C MET A 254 25.44 -13.26 22.20
N ILE A 255 25.99 -12.17 21.65
CA ILE A 255 26.35 -12.03 20.23
C ILE A 255 27.84 -12.36 20.02
N GLU A 256 28.48 -13.01 20.99
CA GLU A 256 29.87 -13.45 20.90
C GLU A 256 30.11 -14.25 19.60
N GLY A 257 31.13 -13.83 18.83
CA GLY A 257 31.44 -14.43 17.52
C GLY A 257 30.52 -13.99 16.36
N GLY A 258 29.70 -12.95 16.55
CA GLY A 258 28.77 -12.42 15.56
C GLY A 258 28.90 -10.93 15.26
N THR A 259 27.80 -10.34 14.77
CA THR A 259 27.72 -8.92 14.43
C THR A 259 26.44 -8.28 14.95
N LEU A 260 26.59 -7.13 15.61
CA LEU A 260 25.49 -6.31 16.10
C LEU A 260 25.38 -5.03 15.27
N ILE A 261 24.19 -4.77 14.73
CA ILE A 261 23.86 -3.52 14.04
C ILE A 261 22.91 -2.69 14.91
N ILE A 262 23.28 -1.44 15.18
CA ILE A 262 22.38 -0.46 15.80
C ILE A 262 21.94 0.56 14.74
N LYS A 263 20.67 0.45 14.32
CA LYS A 263 20.03 1.36 13.37
C LYS A 263 19.71 2.69 14.04
N GLU A 264 20.03 3.79 13.37
CA GLU A 264 19.85 5.14 13.93
C GLU A 264 20.42 5.22 15.35
N ILE A 265 21.72 4.92 15.50
CA ILE A 265 22.40 4.86 16.80
C ILE A 265 22.34 6.19 17.57
N ASN A 266 22.12 7.30 16.86
CA ASN A 266 21.87 8.63 17.42
C ASN A 266 20.54 8.76 18.19
N LEU A 267 19.60 7.83 17.99
CA LEU A 267 18.33 7.79 18.72
C LEU A 267 18.44 7.04 20.06
N LEU A 268 19.60 6.46 20.38
CA LEU A 268 19.84 5.93 21.72
C LEU A 268 19.81 7.08 22.75
N PRO A 269 19.17 6.90 23.91
CA PRO A 269 19.26 7.85 25.03
C PRO A 269 20.74 8.13 25.38
N PRO A 270 21.09 9.36 25.78
CA PRO A 270 22.48 9.72 26.11
C PRO A 270 23.12 8.82 27.18
N GLU A 271 22.33 8.37 28.16
CA GLU A 271 22.78 7.43 29.19
C GLU A 271 23.13 6.05 28.60
N ALA A 272 22.28 5.52 27.71
CA ALA A 272 22.55 4.27 27.00
C ALA A 272 23.75 4.38 26.05
N GLN A 273 23.99 5.54 25.43
CA GLN A 273 25.20 5.78 24.63
C GLN A 273 26.48 5.71 25.48
N ARG A 274 26.46 6.33 26.67
CA ARG A 274 27.60 6.29 27.61
C ARG A 274 27.83 4.89 28.16
N ASP A 275 26.77 4.18 28.52
CA ASP A 275 26.89 2.80 29.02
C ASP A 275 27.46 1.88 27.93
N LEU A 276 26.94 1.98 26.69
CA LEU A 276 27.49 1.23 25.55
C LEU A 276 28.97 1.56 25.33
N ALA A 277 29.36 2.83 25.35
CA ALA A 277 30.74 3.25 25.19
C ALA A 277 31.64 2.70 26.32
N LYS A 278 31.16 2.71 27.56
CA LYS A 278 31.87 2.16 28.72
C LYS A 278 32.10 0.66 28.55
N GLN A 279 31.06 -0.10 28.22
CA GLN A 279 31.16 -1.54 28.01
C GLN A 279 32.14 -1.90 26.87
N LEU A 280 32.11 -1.16 25.75
CA LEU A 280 33.02 -1.38 24.62
C LEU A 280 34.49 -1.07 24.95
N LYS A 281 34.77 -0.23 25.94
CA LYS A 281 36.12 0.13 26.41
C LYS A 281 36.62 -0.83 27.50
N GLU A 282 35.75 -1.24 28.43
CA GLU A 282 36.09 -2.10 29.57
C GLU A 282 36.14 -3.59 29.21
N GLN A 283 35.30 -4.04 28.28
CA GLN A 283 35.31 -5.39 27.75
C GLN A 283 35.66 -5.33 26.26
N ALA A 284 36.76 -5.95 25.84
CA ALA A 284 37.05 -6.09 24.41
C ALA A 284 35.88 -6.88 23.78
N PRO A 285 35.04 -6.24 22.94
CA PRO A 285 33.85 -6.90 22.43
C PRO A 285 34.26 -8.05 21.52
N LYS A 286 33.79 -9.26 21.83
CA LYS A 286 34.00 -10.44 20.99
C LYS A 286 33.05 -10.49 19.77
N CYS A 287 32.36 -9.39 19.49
CA CYS A 287 31.44 -9.22 18.37
C CYS A 287 31.73 -7.92 17.62
N LEU A 288 31.46 -7.89 16.32
CA LEU A 288 31.61 -6.68 15.51
C LEU A 288 30.41 -5.74 15.70
N LEU A 289 30.66 -4.47 16.10
CA LEU A 289 29.59 -3.47 16.21
C LEU A 289 29.54 -2.58 14.97
N LEU A 290 28.34 -2.43 14.41
CA LEU A 290 28.05 -1.57 13.26
C LEU A 290 26.97 -0.55 13.62
N GLY A 291 27.34 0.72 13.69
CA GLY A 291 26.40 1.82 13.92
C GLY A 291 25.88 2.37 12.60
N THR A 292 24.63 2.83 12.55
CA THR A 292 24.15 3.59 11.38
C THR A 292 23.52 4.93 11.78
N VAL A 293 23.74 5.95 10.96
CA VAL A 293 23.13 7.29 11.09
C VAL A 293 22.66 7.79 9.72
N TYR A 294 21.68 8.69 9.68
CA TYR A 294 21.12 9.17 8.41
C TYR A 294 22.07 10.12 7.68
N SER A 295 22.75 11.02 8.41
CA SER A 295 23.61 12.06 7.84
C SER A 295 24.81 12.38 8.75
N GLU A 296 25.81 13.09 8.19
CA GLU A 296 26.91 13.65 8.99
C GLU A 296 26.43 14.68 10.03
N ALA A 297 25.27 15.31 9.84
CA ALA A 297 24.70 16.21 10.84
C ALA A 297 24.23 15.44 12.09
N GLU A 298 23.54 14.31 11.89
CA GLU A 298 23.10 13.43 12.99
C GLU A 298 24.25 12.71 13.67
N ARG A 299 25.35 12.45 12.95
CA ARG A 299 26.57 11.93 13.60
C ARG A 299 27.08 12.87 14.71
N LYS A 300 26.91 14.18 14.55
CA LYS A 300 27.34 15.17 15.55
C LYS A 300 26.48 15.16 16.82
N SER A 301 25.32 14.49 16.81
CA SER A 301 24.49 14.35 18.02
C SER A 301 24.88 13.17 18.89
N LEU A 302 25.83 12.34 18.47
CA LEU A 302 26.37 11.25 19.28
C LEU A 302 27.29 11.80 20.36
N THR A 303 27.32 11.15 21.52
CA THR A 303 28.25 11.52 22.60
C THR A 303 29.70 11.27 22.17
N ALA A 304 30.62 12.08 22.69
CA ALA A 304 32.04 11.98 22.34
C ALA A 304 32.61 10.60 22.70
N GLU A 305 32.19 10.05 23.84
CA GLU A 305 32.65 8.76 24.35
C GLU A 305 32.28 7.60 23.40
N LEU A 306 31.09 7.66 22.79
CA LEU A 306 30.63 6.65 21.84
C LEU A 306 31.28 6.83 20.47
N LEU A 307 31.52 8.07 20.03
CA LEU A 307 32.22 8.35 18.77
C LEU A 307 33.64 7.77 18.77
N ASP A 308 34.35 7.84 19.90
CA ASP A 308 35.69 7.23 20.06
C ASP A 308 35.70 5.72 19.82
N CYS A 309 34.56 5.04 20.07
CA CYS A 309 34.44 3.59 19.86
C CYS A 309 34.28 3.19 18.39
N PHE A 310 34.15 4.15 17.45
CA PHE A 310 34.00 3.92 16.00
C PHE A 310 35.18 4.54 15.22
N PRO A 311 36.33 3.84 15.12
CA PRO A 311 37.51 4.36 14.44
C PRO A 311 37.31 4.51 12.93
N GLN A 312 36.40 3.72 12.34
CA GLN A 312 36.10 3.74 10.92
C GLN A 312 34.72 4.31 10.64
N LYS A 313 34.62 5.03 9.51
CA LYS A 313 33.33 5.48 8.97
C LYS A 313 33.24 5.22 7.48
N TYR A 314 32.03 5.00 6.99
CA TYR A 314 31.75 4.84 5.56
C TYR A 314 30.47 5.58 5.16
N LEU A 315 30.59 6.49 4.18
CA LEU A 315 29.48 7.27 3.66
C LEU A 315 28.90 6.62 2.41
N ILE A 316 27.65 6.20 2.47
CA ILE A 316 26.88 5.73 1.32
C ILE A 316 26.09 6.91 0.74
N LYS A 317 26.49 7.36 -0.45
CA LYS A 317 25.78 8.44 -1.16
C LYS A 317 24.34 8.02 -1.52
N PRO A 318 23.37 8.95 -1.44
CA PRO A 318 22.00 8.67 -1.86
C PRO A 318 21.94 8.39 -3.38
N LEU A 319 20.93 7.62 -3.81
CA LEU A 319 20.83 7.11 -5.18
C LEU A 319 20.79 8.25 -6.23
N ARG A 320 20.22 9.40 -5.87
CA ARG A 320 20.17 10.62 -6.71
C ARG A 320 21.52 11.23 -7.05
N GLU A 321 22.56 10.97 -6.25
CA GLU A 321 23.94 11.42 -6.51
C GLU A 321 24.74 10.38 -7.27
N ARG A 322 24.23 9.14 -7.38
CA ARG A 322 24.83 8.02 -8.10
C ARG A 322 23.89 7.45 -9.16
N LYS A 323 23.27 8.33 -9.96
CA LYS A 323 22.29 7.94 -10.99
C LYS A 323 22.81 6.90 -12.01
N ARG A 324 24.12 6.82 -12.22
CA ARG A 324 24.75 5.80 -13.08
C ARG A 324 24.50 4.36 -12.59
N ASP A 325 24.25 4.19 -11.30
CA ASP A 325 23.97 2.87 -10.70
C ASP A 325 22.56 2.38 -11.00
N ILE A 326 21.60 3.27 -11.29
CA ILE A 326 20.19 2.92 -11.45
C ILE A 326 20.01 1.83 -12.50
N ASN A 327 20.69 1.94 -13.65
CA ASN A 327 20.59 0.95 -14.72
C ASN A 327 21.20 -0.39 -14.32
N ALA A 328 22.35 -0.38 -13.66
CA ALA A 328 23.02 -1.60 -13.20
C ALA A 328 22.19 -2.33 -12.14
N ILE A 329 21.65 -1.58 -11.17
CA ILE A 329 20.76 -2.11 -10.12
C ILE A 329 19.49 -2.67 -10.76
N ALA A 330 18.83 -1.92 -11.64
CA ALA A 330 17.60 -2.38 -12.30
C ALA A 330 17.83 -3.64 -13.12
N GLN A 331 18.91 -3.71 -13.89
CA GLN A 331 19.26 -4.90 -14.68
C GLN A 331 19.53 -6.11 -13.77
N ALA A 332 20.30 -5.95 -12.70
CA ALA A 332 20.60 -7.04 -11.76
C ALA A 332 19.35 -7.56 -11.05
N VAL A 333 18.42 -6.67 -10.67
CA VAL A 333 17.11 -7.05 -10.12
C VAL A 333 16.32 -7.86 -11.14
N LEU A 334 16.24 -7.40 -12.39
CA LEU A 334 15.51 -8.09 -13.46
C LEU A 334 16.10 -9.48 -13.76
N GLU A 335 17.43 -9.61 -13.79
CA GLU A 335 18.12 -10.90 -13.98
C GLU A 335 17.80 -11.87 -12.85
N LYS A 336 17.85 -11.42 -11.59
CA LYS A 336 17.52 -12.27 -10.42
C LYS A 336 16.06 -12.71 -10.44
N LEU A 337 15.13 -11.79 -10.75
CA LEU A 337 13.70 -12.10 -10.84
C LEU A 337 13.40 -13.05 -12.00
N ALA A 338 14.01 -12.83 -13.17
CA ALA A 338 13.91 -13.69 -14.34
C ALA A 338 14.39 -15.11 -14.04
N ALA A 339 15.54 -15.26 -13.36
CA ALA A 339 16.03 -16.55 -12.90
C ALA A 339 15.08 -17.23 -11.91
N LYS A 340 14.57 -16.49 -10.91
CA LYS A 340 13.62 -17.01 -9.91
C LYS A 340 12.31 -17.50 -10.51
N HIS A 341 11.82 -16.83 -11.55
CA HIS A 341 10.54 -17.14 -12.21
C HIS A 341 10.70 -17.95 -13.51
N ASN A 342 11.92 -18.45 -13.81
CA ASN A 342 12.25 -19.19 -15.02
C ASN A 342 11.75 -18.52 -16.32
N ARG A 343 12.05 -17.22 -16.47
CA ARG A 343 11.58 -16.39 -17.59
C ARG A 343 12.75 -15.64 -18.23
N LYS A 344 12.62 -15.24 -19.50
CA LYS A 344 13.60 -14.36 -20.16
C LYS A 344 13.70 -13.02 -19.44
N VAL A 345 14.92 -12.48 -19.36
CA VAL A 345 15.19 -11.17 -18.74
C VAL A 345 14.60 -10.07 -19.63
N PRO A 346 13.58 -9.33 -19.17
CA PRO A 346 13.01 -8.26 -19.98
C PRO A 346 13.95 -7.05 -19.99
N ARG A 347 13.93 -6.29 -21.08
CA ARG A 347 14.73 -5.07 -21.26
C ARG A 347 13.90 -3.83 -20.94
N LEU A 348 14.50 -2.84 -20.30
CA LEU A 348 13.89 -1.53 -20.13
C LEU A 348 13.96 -0.76 -21.45
N ASP A 349 12.85 -0.17 -21.90
CA ASP A 349 12.89 0.74 -23.04
C ASP A 349 13.57 2.08 -22.69
N HIS A 350 14.02 2.82 -23.72
CA HIS A 350 14.79 4.05 -23.52
C HIS A 350 14.04 5.10 -22.70
N GLU A 351 12.72 5.22 -22.88
CA GLU A 351 11.88 6.16 -22.13
C GLU A 351 11.74 5.76 -20.66
N SER A 352 11.61 4.46 -20.37
CA SER A 352 11.61 3.89 -19.03
C SER A 352 12.91 4.13 -18.30
N THR A 353 14.04 3.88 -18.97
CA THR A 353 15.38 4.17 -18.46
C THR A 353 15.53 5.66 -18.14
N ARG A 354 15.16 6.53 -19.08
CA ARG A 354 15.20 7.98 -18.88
C ARG A 354 14.32 8.41 -17.71
N LEU A 355 13.16 7.77 -17.54
CA LEU A 355 12.24 8.07 -16.47
C LEU A 355 12.80 7.68 -15.10
N LEU A 356 13.37 6.47 -14.96
CA LEU A 356 14.08 6.02 -13.76
C LEU A 356 15.22 6.97 -13.41
N LEU A 357 16.06 7.33 -14.40
CA LEU A 357 17.15 8.29 -14.20
C LEU A 357 16.67 9.69 -13.81
N SER A 358 15.49 10.12 -14.26
CA SER A 358 14.94 11.44 -13.92
C SER A 358 14.44 11.54 -12.48
N HIS A 359 14.09 10.41 -11.86
CA HIS A 359 13.57 10.38 -10.49
C HIS A 359 14.68 10.61 -9.44
N ASN A 360 14.28 11.14 -8.28
CA ASN A 360 15.19 11.57 -7.22
C ASN A 360 15.23 10.61 -6.02
N TYR A 361 14.33 9.62 -5.95
CA TYR A 361 14.32 8.55 -4.92
C TYR A 361 14.49 9.05 -3.47
N ARG A 362 13.82 10.16 -3.12
CA ARG A 362 13.99 10.83 -1.81
C ARG A 362 13.37 10.06 -0.65
N GLN A 363 12.51 9.07 -0.91
CA GLN A 363 11.82 8.33 0.14
C GLN A 363 12.67 7.16 0.62
N GLU A 364 13.00 6.23 -0.27
CA GLU A 364 13.63 4.96 0.10
C GLU A 364 14.78 4.55 -0.85
N ASN A 365 15.42 5.51 -1.52
CA ASN A 365 16.62 5.32 -2.35
C ASN A 365 16.58 4.05 -3.24
N MET A 366 17.44 3.05 -2.96
CA MET A 366 17.53 1.81 -3.76
C MET A 366 16.36 0.87 -3.47
N THR A 367 15.85 0.85 -2.24
CA THR A 367 14.66 0.06 -1.89
C THR A 367 13.46 0.50 -2.72
N GLU A 368 13.28 1.81 -2.90
CA GLU A 368 12.25 2.36 -3.78
C GLU A 368 12.44 1.89 -5.24
N LEU A 369 13.68 1.95 -5.75
CA LEU A 369 14.00 1.47 -7.10
C LEU A 369 13.68 -0.02 -7.28
N ILE A 370 14.12 -0.87 -6.34
CA ILE A 370 13.90 -2.32 -6.39
C ILE A 370 12.41 -2.62 -6.44
N GLN A 371 11.60 -2.01 -5.56
CA GLN A 371 10.15 -2.19 -5.54
C GLN A 371 9.49 -1.75 -6.86
N ILE A 372 9.97 -0.67 -7.47
CA ILE A 372 9.49 -0.22 -8.78
C ILE A 372 9.77 -1.27 -9.86
N ILE A 373 10.98 -1.83 -9.86
CA ILE A 373 11.41 -2.82 -10.86
C ILE A 373 10.71 -4.17 -10.65
N GLU A 374 10.57 -4.66 -9.41
CA GLU A 374 9.81 -5.87 -9.07
C GLU A 374 8.37 -5.77 -9.59
N ARG A 375 7.72 -4.62 -9.35
CA ARG A 375 6.36 -4.38 -9.83
C ARG A 375 6.29 -4.31 -11.35
N ALA A 376 7.23 -3.62 -11.99
CA ALA A 376 7.29 -3.53 -13.44
C ALA A 376 7.50 -4.91 -14.08
N PHE A 377 8.35 -5.76 -13.49
CA PHE A 377 8.56 -7.15 -13.90
C PHE A 377 7.27 -7.97 -13.81
N ALA A 378 6.54 -7.87 -12.69
CA ALA A 378 5.28 -8.58 -12.48
C ALA A 378 4.19 -8.15 -13.50
N LEU A 379 4.17 -6.88 -13.88
CA LEU A 379 3.17 -6.32 -14.81
C LEU A 379 3.45 -6.60 -16.27
N THR A 380 4.72 -6.80 -16.62
CA THR A 380 5.15 -6.97 -18.01
C THR A 380 4.97 -8.42 -18.40
N LYS A 381 4.19 -8.71 -19.47
CA LYS A 381 4.08 -10.06 -20.05
C LYS A 381 5.12 -10.36 -21.14
N GLY A 382 5.63 -9.33 -21.82
CA GLY A 382 6.61 -9.45 -22.90
C GLY A 382 8.07 -9.29 -22.47
N ASP A 383 8.96 -9.12 -23.46
CA ASP A 383 10.41 -8.96 -23.25
C ASP A 383 10.82 -7.49 -23.02
N VAL A 384 9.88 -6.54 -23.02
CA VAL A 384 10.15 -5.11 -22.89
C VAL A 384 9.31 -4.46 -21.81
N ILE A 385 9.96 -3.83 -20.84
CA ILE A 385 9.34 -2.99 -19.82
C ILE A 385 9.25 -1.57 -20.37
N SER A 386 8.03 -1.17 -20.76
CA SER A 386 7.71 0.20 -21.14
C SER A 386 7.28 1.10 -20.01
N ILE A 387 7.23 2.41 -20.28
CA ILE A 387 6.93 3.49 -19.32
C ILE A 387 5.61 3.30 -18.57
N GLU A 388 4.67 2.58 -19.17
CA GLU A 388 3.35 2.26 -18.61
C GLU A 388 3.37 1.20 -17.50
N HIS A 389 4.49 0.49 -17.34
CA HIS A 389 4.73 -0.45 -16.24
C HIS A 389 5.49 0.21 -15.08
N ILE A 390 6.08 1.40 -15.30
CA ILE A 390 6.88 2.09 -14.29
C ILE A 390 6.08 3.23 -13.66
N PHE A 391 5.64 3.01 -12.43
CA PHE A 391 4.83 3.99 -11.69
C PHE A 391 5.66 4.76 -10.67
N PHE A 392 5.72 6.09 -10.87
CA PHE A 392 6.39 7.01 -9.95
C PHE A 392 5.38 7.79 -9.10
N GLY A 393 5.87 8.21 -7.94
CA GLY A 393 5.33 9.33 -7.20
C GLY A 393 4.36 8.95 -6.09
N PRO A 394 3.95 9.96 -5.31
CA PRO A 394 2.95 9.76 -4.27
C PRO A 394 1.67 9.24 -4.90
N THR A 395 1.03 8.32 -4.21
CA THR A 395 -0.29 7.86 -4.57
C THR A 395 -1.30 9.00 -4.52
N VAL A 396 -2.44 8.81 -5.19
CA VAL A 396 -3.51 9.82 -5.21
C VAL A 396 -3.92 10.15 -3.78
N ARG A 397 -3.72 11.40 -3.36
CA ARG A 397 -4.27 11.88 -2.09
C ARG A 397 -5.76 12.11 -2.27
N LYS A 398 -6.59 11.66 -1.31
CA LYS A 398 -8.00 12.02 -1.25
C LYS A 398 -8.13 13.55 -1.23
N THR A 399 -8.74 14.12 -2.26
CA THR A 399 -8.94 15.57 -2.40
C THR A 399 -10.39 15.93 -2.10
N GLY A 400 -10.62 16.62 -0.98
CA GLY A 400 -11.93 17.10 -0.55
C GLY A 400 -12.85 16.01 -0.01
N LYS A 401 -14.11 16.38 0.24
CA LYS A 401 -15.15 15.46 0.69
C LYS A 401 -15.78 14.77 -0.53
N THR A 402 -15.83 13.45 -0.49
CA THR A 402 -16.41 12.62 -1.54
C THR A 402 -17.37 11.59 -0.96
N ILE A 403 -18.41 11.22 -1.70
CA ILE A 403 -19.37 10.18 -1.31
C ILE A 403 -19.11 8.94 -2.16
N ASN A 404 -18.73 7.82 -1.53
CA ASN A 404 -18.48 6.56 -2.26
C ASN A 404 -19.79 5.82 -2.54
N LEU A 405 -20.21 5.78 -3.80
CA LEU A 405 -21.40 5.08 -4.28
C LEU A 405 -21.27 3.56 -4.19
N LEU A 406 -20.06 2.99 -4.24
CA LEU A 406 -19.87 1.54 -4.07
C LEU A 406 -20.09 1.08 -2.63
N ALA A 407 -20.25 2.00 -1.68
CA ALA A 407 -20.73 1.65 -0.33
C ALA A 407 -22.16 1.11 -0.38
N TRP A 408 -22.95 1.43 -1.42
CA TRP A 408 -24.29 0.88 -1.62
C TRP A 408 -24.21 -0.53 -2.25
N PRO A 409 -24.56 -1.61 -1.51
CA PRO A 409 -24.38 -2.98 -1.97
C PRO A 409 -25.05 -3.37 -3.29
N PRO A 410 -26.29 -2.94 -3.63
CA PRO A 410 -26.93 -3.35 -4.88
C PRO A 410 -26.20 -2.76 -6.10
N LEU A 411 -25.76 -1.49 -6.03
CA LEU A 411 -24.97 -0.88 -7.09
C LEU A 411 -23.61 -1.57 -7.24
N LYS A 412 -22.94 -1.88 -6.13
CA LYS A 412 -21.68 -2.63 -6.15
C LYS A 412 -21.85 -3.99 -6.83
N LYS A 413 -22.86 -4.78 -6.44
CA LYS A 413 -23.15 -6.09 -7.04
C LYS A 413 -23.49 -5.96 -8.53
N LEU A 414 -24.26 -4.95 -8.93
CA LEU A 414 -24.59 -4.69 -10.34
C LEU A 414 -23.33 -4.43 -11.17
N LEU A 415 -22.43 -3.59 -10.69
CA LEU A 415 -21.17 -3.26 -11.38
C LEU A 415 -20.17 -4.42 -11.36
N GLN A 416 -20.14 -5.23 -10.30
CA GLN A 416 -19.29 -6.43 -10.21
C GLN A 416 -19.73 -7.51 -11.19
N LYS A 417 -21.04 -7.74 -11.34
CA LYS A 417 -21.56 -8.73 -12.32
C LYS A 417 -21.23 -8.34 -13.76
N GLY A 418 -21.21 -7.04 -14.08
CA GLY A 418 -20.88 -6.54 -15.41
C GLY A 418 -21.91 -6.83 -16.52
N LEU A 419 -22.87 -7.75 -16.30
CA LEU A 419 -23.87 -8.20 -17.28
C LEU A 419 -24.69 -7.03 -17.85
N PHE A 420 -25.08 -6.08 -17.00
CA PHE A 420 -25.82 -4.89 -17.40
C PHE A 420 -25.04 -4.03 -18.41
N LEU A 421 -23.76 -3.79 -18.15
CA LEU A 421 -22.93 -3.00 -19.06
C LEU A 421 -22.66 -3.75 -20.37
N SER A 422 -22.43 -5.07 -20.32
CA SER A 422 -22.24 -5.85 -21.55
C SER A 422 -23.50 -5.92 -22.39
N LEU A 423 -24.69 -5.97 -21.78
CA LEU A 423 -25.96 -5.95 -22.49
C LEU A 423 -26.14 -4.63 -23.23
N ILE A 424 -25.92 -3.50 -22.54
CA ILE A 424 -26.01 -2.16 -23.17
C ILE A 424 -24.99 -2.04 -24.31
N GLN A 425 -23.74 -2.49 -24.10
CA GLN A 425 -22.72 -2.48 -25.15
C GLN A 425 -23.12 -3.29 -26.39
N GLY A 426 -23.79 -4.43 -26.20
CA GLY A 426 -24.31 -5.27 -27.28
C GLY A 426 -25.46 -4.58 -28.03
N ILE A 427 -26.44 -4.04 -27.29
CA ILE A 427 -27.57 -3.31 -27.87
C ILE A 427 -27.09 -2.09 -28.65
N THR A 428 -26.18 -1.28 -28.08
CA THR A 428 -25.65 -0.09 -28.77
C THR A 428 -24.87 -0.47 -30.02
N ALA A 429 -24.10 -1.57 -30.01
CA ALA A 429 -23.40 -2.06 -31.19
C ALA A 429 -24.37 -2.50 -32.30
N VAL A 430 -25.42 -3.25 -31.97
CA VAL A 430 -26.44 -3.70 -32.94
C VAL A 430 -27.19 -2.53 -33.53
N LEU A 431 -27.68 -1.60 -32.70
CA LEU A 431 -28.36 -0.39 -33.16
C LEU A 431 -27.46 0.47 -34.05
N PHE A 432 -26.16 0.54 -33.74
CA PHE A 432 -25.20 1.29 -34.53
C PHE A 432 -24.92 0.65 -35.91
N ILE A 433 -24.82 -0.68 -35.99
CA ILE A 433 -24.68 -1.38 -37.27
C ILE A 433 -25.95 -1.19 -38.11
N LEU A 434 -27.13 -1.31 -37.50
CA LEU A 434 -28.40 -1.05 -38.16
C LEU A 434 -28.47 0.39 -38.68
N LEU A 435 -28.07 1.37 -37.86
CA LEU A 435 -27.98 2.78 -38.26
C LEU A 435 -27.09 2.97 -39.49
N ILE A 436 -25.87 2.42 -39.50
CA ILE A 436 -24.96 2.52 -40.65
C ILE A 436 -25.60 1.87 -41.90
N SER A 437 -26.21 0.69 -41.76
CA SER A 437 -26.84 0.01 -42.89
C SER A 437 -28.00 0.79 -43.49
N LEU A 438 -28.83 1.43 -42.64
CA LEU A 438 -29.92 2.29 -43.05
C LEU A 438 -29.40 3.56 -43.76
N LEU A 439 -28.37 4.20 -43.20
CA LEU A 439 -27.80 5.42 -43.78
C LEU A 439 -27.13 5.19 -45.14
N LEU A 440 -26.50 4.03 -45.35
CA LEU A 440 -25.80 3.69 -46.60
C LEU A 440 -26.74 3.10 -47.67
N GLY A 441 -27.68 2.24 -47.28
CA GLY A 441 -28.56 1.53 -48.22
C GLY A 441 -29.95 2.13 -48.41
N GLY A 442 -30.36 3.06 -47.54
CA GLY A 442 -31.69 3.63 -47.49
C GLY A 442 -31.71 5.16 -47.56
N SER A 443 -30.79 5.76 -48.33
CA SER A 443 -30.66 7.22 -48.46
C SER A 443 -31.98 7.93 -48.83
N ASP A 444 -32.87 7.23 -49.53
CA ASP A 444 -34.12 7.79 -50.06
C ASP A 444 -35.34 7.56 -49.14
N LEU A 445 -35.15 6.86 -48.02
CA LEU A 445 -36.23 6.58 -47.07
C LEU A 445 -36.54 7.82 -46.20
N PRO A 446 -37.82 8.24 -46.04
CA PRO A 446 -38.17 9.34 -45.12
C PRO A 446 -37.68 9.13 -43.68
N LEU A 447 -37.55 7.86 -43.27
CA LEU A 447 -37.02 7.48 -41.97
C LEU A 447 -35.56 7.92 -41.77
N THR A 448 -34.69 7.84 -42.80
CA THR A 448 -33.26 8.19 -42.65
C THR A 448 -33.07 9.71 -42.51
N LEU A 449 -33.88 10.49 -43.21
CA LEU A 449 -33.96 11.95 -43.03
C LEU A 449 -34.45 12.33 -41.63
N THR A 450 -35.35 11.54 -41.04
CA THR A 450 -35.84 11.77 -39.67
C THR A 450 -34.80 11.40 -38.61
N ILE A 451 -33.92 10.43 -38.89
CA ILE A 451 -32.87 9.97 -37.95
C ILE A 451 -31.72 10.98 -37.82
N LEU A 452 -31.34 11.67 -38.90
CA LEU A 452 -30.21 12.61 -38.91
C LEU A 452 -30.29 13.71 -37.82
N PRO A 453 -31.44 14.38 -37.61
CA PRO A 453 -31.60 15.32 -36.50
C PRO A 453 -31.39 14.71 -35.10
N PHE A 454 -31.69 13.42 -34.90
CA PHE A 454 -31.38 12.76 -33.62
C PHE A 454 -29.88 12.51 -33.45
N VAL A 455 -29.21 12.08 -34.53
CA VAL A 455 -27.76 11.82 -34.52
C VAL A 455 -26.96 13.11 -34.31
N TRP A 456 -27.29 14.18 -35.02
CA TRP A 456 -26.52 15.42 -34.98
C TRP A 456 -27.09 16.46 -34.01
N GLY A 457 -28.42 16.60 -33.94
CA GLY A 457 -29.10 17.59 -33.12
C GLY A 457 -29.31 17.18 -31.66
N LEU A 458 -29.61 15.91 -31.36
CA LEU A 458 -29.85 15.47 -29.98
C LEU A 458 -28.63 14.81 -29.33
N TRP A 459 -28.00 13.86 -30.02
CA TRP A 459 -26.93 13.06 -29.42
C TRP A 459 -25.65 13.87 -29.15
N TRP A 460 -25.27 14.77 -30.05
CA TRP A 460 -24.06 15.57 -29.87
C TRP A 460 -24.12 16.53 -28.67
N PRO A 461 -25.16 17.39 -28.51
CA PRO A 461 -25.29 18.21 -27.31
C PRO A 461 -25.37 17.37 -26.04
N ALA A 462 -26.08 16.24 -26.07
CA ALA A 462 -26.18 15.34 -24.92
C ALA A 462 -24.80 14.83 -24.49
N LEU A 463 -23.94 14.43 -25.43
CA LEU A 463 -22.58 13.99 -25.14
C LEU A 463 -21.75 15.09 -24.47
N VAL A 464 -21.83 16.33 -24.96
CA VAL A 464 -21.10 17.48 -24.40
C VAL A 464 -21.61 17.88 -23.01
N ILE A 465 -22.92 17.84 -22.78
CA ILE A 465 -23.57 18.22 -21.51
C ILE A 465 -23.38 17.14 -20.44
N LEU A 466 -23.46 15.86 -20.80
CA LEU A 466 -23.37 14.75 -19.85
C LEU A 466 -21.93 14.44 -19.45
N SER A 467 -20.94 14.67 -20.31
CA SER A 467 -19.54 14.33 -20.02
C SER A 467 -18.98 15.02 -18.75
N PRO A 468 -19.25 16.31 -18.47
CA PRO A 468 -18.91 16.97 -17.20
C PRO A 468 -19.73 16.51 -15.99
N LEU A 469 -20.68 15.60 -16.14
CA LEU A 469 -21.46 15.05 -15.03
C LEU A 469 -20.99 13.62 -14.73
N VAL A 470 -21.06 12.76 -15.75
CA VAL A 470 -20.82 11.32 -15.63
C VAL A 470 -19.41 10.89 -16.05
N GLY A 471 -18.56 11.84 -16.48
CA GLY A 471 -17.22 11.55 -17.00
C GLY A 471 -17.27 10.83 -18.34
N ARG A 472 -16.32 9.92 -18.57
CA ARG A 472 -16.18 9.20 -19.84
C ARG A 472 -17.06 7.93 -19.96
N ILE A 473 -18.13 7.79 -19.18
CA ILE A 473 -18.99 6.58 -19.21
C ILE A 473 -19.47 6.26 -20.63
N TRP A 474 -19.73 7.28 -21.46
CA TRP A 474 -20.10 7.08 -22.86
C TRP A 474 -19.06 6.25 -23.65
N CYS A 475 -17.77 6.44 -23.38
CA CYS A 475 -16.69 5.65 -24.01
C CYS A 475 -16.70 4.16 -23.59
N THR A 476 -17.46 3.80 -22.55
CA THR A 476 -17.68 2.40 -22.16
C THR A 476 -18.83 1.77 -22.94
N VAL A 477 -19.90 2.50 -23.25
CA VAL A 477 -21.05 2.01 -24.04
C VAL A 477 -20.93 2.31 -25.54
N CYS A 478 -19.84 2.98 -25.92
CA CYS A 478 -19.50 3.38 -27.28
C CYS A 478 -19.47 2.19 -28.25
N PRO A 479 -20.26 2.21 -29.35
CA PRO A 479 -20.36 1.08 -30.27
C PRO A 479 -19.03 0.78 -30.96
N PHE A 480 -18.22 1.79 -31.28
CA PHE A 480 -16.87 1.60 -31.84
C PHE A 480 -16.01 0.71 -30.95
N SER A 481 -16.02 0.94 -29.63
CA SER A 481 -15.22 0.16 -28.67
C SER A 481 -15.77 -1.25 -28.49
N SER A 482 -17.10 -1.41 -28.47
CA SER A 482 -17.76 -2.72 -28.36
C SER A 482 -17.50 -3.61 -29.56
N ILE A 483 -17.64 -3.09 -30.77
CA ILE A 483 -17.39 -3.82 -32.02
C ILE A 483 -15.89 -4.16 -32.12
N MET A 484 -15.01 -3.20 -31.88
CA MET A 484 -13.56 -3.45 -31.83
C MET A 484 -13.19 -4.57 -30.84
N ASN A 485 -13.75 -4.55 -29.62
CA ASN A 485 -13.54 -5.59 -28.63
C ASN A 485 -14.01 -6.97 -29.09
N PHE A 486 -15.14 -7.04 -29.79
CA PHE A 486 -15.66 -8.30 -30.30
C PHE A 486 -14.68 -8.93 -31.28
N PHE A 487 -14.16 -8.15 -32.24
CA PHE A 487 -13.19 -8.65 -33.22
C PHE A 487 -11.82 -8.95 -32.59
N GLN A 488 -11.36 -8.13 -31.64
CA GLN A 488 -10.08 -8.31 -30.95
C GLN A 488 -10.01 -9.63 -30.16
N LYS A 489 -11.15 -10.27 -29.82
CA LYS A 489 -11.17 -11.61 -29.20
C LYS A 489 -10.75 -12.72 -30.15
N TYR A 490 -10.98 -12.54 -31.44
CA TYR A 490 -10.73 -13.58 -32.47
C TYR A 490 -9.45 -13.32 -33.25
N LEU A 491 -9.14 -12.04 -33.52
CA LEU A 491 -7.97 -11.63 -34.28
C LEU A 491 -7.25 -10.48 -33.58
N HIS A 492 -5.97 -10.65 -33.26
CA HIS A 492 -5.13 -9.60 -32.71
C HIS A 492 -3.65 -9.88 -33.01
N TRP A 493 -2.87 -8.83 -33.28
CA TRP A 493 -1.43 -8.91 -33.54
C TRP A 493 -0.56 -8.49 -32.35
N ASP A 494 -1.17 -7.96 -31.29
CA ASP A 494 -0.52 -7.52 -30.04
C ASP A 494 0.77 -6.71 -30.22
N ARG A 495 0.83 -5.87 -31.25
CA ARG A 495 2.00 -5.02 -31.46
C ARG A 495 2.07 -3.95 -30.36
N PRO A 496 3.28 -3.66 -29.83
CA PRO A 496 3.45 -2.54 -28.92
C PRO A 496 3.14 -1.22 -29.64
N VAL A 497 2.52 -0.30 -28.92
CA VAL A 497 2.16 1.02 -29.48
C VAL A 497 3.43 1.85 -29.75
N PRO A 498 3.63 2.40 -30.95
CA PRO A 498 4.80 3.20 -31.29
C PRO A 498 4.96 4.42 -30.37
N ALA A 499 6.21 4.75 -30.02
CA ALA A 499 6.51 5.87 -29.13
C ALA A 499 6.00 7.23 -29.66
N PHE A 500 6.02 7.43 -30.99
CA PHE A 500 5.46 8.61 -31.64
C PHE A 500 3.97 8.79 -31.32
N LEU A 501 3.18 7.71 -31.40
CA LEU A 501 1.74 7.73 -31.14
C LEU A 501 1.45 8.07 -29.67
N LYS A 502 2.25 7.56 -28.72
CA LYS A 502 2.11 7.88 -27.29
C LYS A 502 2.52 9.32 -26.97
N LYS A 503 3.51 9.89 -27.69
CA LYS A 503 4.09 11.21 -27.40
C LYS A 503 3.26 12.36 -27.98
N TYR A 504 2.70 12.17 -29.17
CA TYR A 504 1.98 13.20 -29.93
C TYR A 504 0.49 12.90 -30.08
N ASP A 505 -0.06 12.05 -29.21
CA ASP A 505 -1.48 11.68 -29.14
C ASP A 505 -2.40 12.91 -29.18
N TYR A 506 -2.10 13.94 -28.39
CA TYR A 506 -2.87 15.17 -28.32
C TYR A 506 -2.89 15.95 -29.64
N LEU A 507 -1.81 15.91 -30.44
CA LEU A 507 -1.76 16.57 -31.75
C LEU A 507 -2.58 15.81 -32.78
N LEU A 508 -2.48 14.48 -32.79
CA LEU A 508 -3.26 13.62 -33.68
C LEU A 508 -4.76 13.76 -33.37
N ILE A 509 -5.13 13.71 -32.09
CA ILE A 509 -6.52 13.93 -31.63
C ILE A 509 -7.02 15.32 -32.05
N SER A 510 -6.22 16.37 -31.86
CA SER A 510 -6.57 17.74 -32.30
C SER A 510 -6.77 17.81 -33.82
N PHE A 511 -5.86 17.21 -34.58
CA PHE A 511 -5.93 17.20 -36.05
C PHE A 511 -7.17 16.45 -36.56
N PHE A 512 -7.42 15.23 -36.06
CA PHE A 512 -8.61 14.47 -36.46
C PHE A 512 -9.92 15.13 -36.02
N PHE A 513 -9.92 15.82 -34.88
CA PHE A 513 -11.09 16.57 -34.42
C PHE A 513 -11.39 17.74 -35.36
N LEU A 514 -10.38 18.53 -35.72
CA LEU A 514 -10.51 19.61 -36.70
C LEU A 514 -10.92 19.08 -38.08
N LEU A 515 -10.28 18.00 -38.53
CA LEU A 515 -10.55 17.40 -39.83
C LEU A 515 -11.99 16.94 -39.94
N ILE A 516 -12.52 16.24 -38.93
CA ILE A 516 -13.91 15.76 -38.96
C ILE A 516 -14.89 16.93 -39.01
N PHE A 517 -14.70 17.97 -38.17
CA PHE A 517 -15.56 19.16 -38.19
C PHE A 517 -15.49 19.90 -39.52
N TRP A 518 -14.30 20.04 -40.11
CA TRP A 518 -14.12 20.67 -41.41
C TRP A 518 -14.82 19.89 -42.52
N VAL A 519 -14.59 18.56 -42.59
CA VAL A 519 -15.24 17.68 -43.57
C VAL A 519 -16.77 17.70 -43.41
N GLU A 520 -17.26 17.70 -42.17
CA GLU A 520 -18.69 17.75 -41.85
C GLU A 520 -19.37 18.99 -42.43
N ILE A 521 -18.76 20.17 -42.26
CA ILE A 521 -19.29 21.46 -42.72
C ILE A 521 -19.21 21.56 -44.25
N ILE A 522 -18.04 21.24 -44.82
CA ILE A 522 -17.80 21.36 -46.26
C ILE A 522 -18.68 20.40 -47.07
N LEU A 523 -18.82 19.15 -46.61
CA LEU A 523 -19.62 18.14 -47.30
C LEU A 523 -21.10 18.17 -46.91
N GLY A 524 -21.54 19.10 -46.07
CA GLY A 524 -22.94 19.21 -45.67
C GLY A 524 -23.51 17.92 -45.07
N MET A 525 -22.68 17.17 -44.30
CA MET A 525 -23.02 15.80 -43.87
C MET A 525 -24.33 15.71 -43.07
N ARG A 526 -24.71 16.79 -42.39
CA ARG A 526 -25.93 16.86 -41.56
C ARG A 526 -27.24 16.70 -42.35
N GLN A 527 -27.19 16.93 -43.66
CA GLN A 527 -28.36 16.88 -44.54
C GLN A 527 -28.36 15.65 -45.44
N ASP A 528 -27.23 14.94 -45.53
CA ASP A 528 -27.03 13.80 -46.42
C ASP A 528 -26.80 12.51 -45.59
N PRO A 529 -27.79 11.58 -45.59
CA PRO A 529 -27.68 10.32 -44.85
C PRO A 529 -26.47 9.48 -45.27
N PHE A 530 -26.20 9.40 -46.58
CA PHE A 530 -25.14 8.57 -47.13
C PHE A 530 -23.77 9.07 -46.69
N ARG A 531 -23.53 10.39 -46.75
CA ARG A 531 -22.26 10.98 -46.30
C ARG A 531 -22.04 10.79 -44.80
N THR A 532 -23.10 10.88 -43.98
CA THR A 532 -23.02 10.56 -42.55
C THR A 532 -22.70 9.08 -42.34
N GLY A 533 -23.36 8.17 -43.07
CA GLY A 533 -23.08 6.73 -43.02
C GLY A 533 -21.62 6.39 -43.36
N LEU A 534 -21.08 7.03 -44.41
CA LEU A 534 -19.68 6.87 -44.84
C LEU A 534 -18.69 7.34 -43.77
N LEU A 535 -18.96 8.48 -43.11
CA LEU A 535 -18.14 8.95 -41.99
C LEU A 535 -18.14 7.94 -40.83
N LEU A 536 -19.30 7.43 -40.43
CA LEU A 536 -19.40 6.46 -39.34
C LEU A 536 -18.68 5.14 -39.69
N LEU A 537 -18.81 4.67 -40.93
CA LEU A 537 -18.13 3.46 -41.41
C LEU A 537 -16.61 3.63 -41.42
N THR A 538 -16.10 4.77 -41.91
CA THR A 538 -14.65 5.04 -41.96
C THR A 538 -14.04 5.15 -40.57
N LEU A 539 -14.73 5.80 -39.62
CA LEU A 539 -14.31 5.85 -38.21
C LEU A 539 -14.31 4.45 -37.56
N LEU A 540 -15.31 3.62 -37.87
CA LEU A 540 -15.38 2.24 -37.39
C LEU A 540 -14.25 1.39 -37.96
N ALA A 541 -13.98 1.50 -39.26
CA ALA A 541 -12.86 0.81 -39.91
C ALA A 541 -11.52 1.21 -39.28
N GLY A 542 -11.30 2.51 -39.04
CA GLY A 542 -10.10 3.01 -38.36
C GLY A 542 -9.96 2.43 -36.94
N ALA A 543 -11.03 2.44 -36.16
CA ALA A 543 -11.03 1.85 -34.82
C ALA A 543 -10.71 0.34 -34.85
N LEU A 544 -11.28 -0.40 -35.80
CA LEU A 544 -11.02 -1.83 -35.99
C LEU A 544 -9.58 -2.11 -36.37
N ILE A 545 -9.05 -1.44 -37.41
CA ILE A 545 -7.67 -1.62 -37.88
C ILE A 545 -6.69 -1.39 -36.72
N PHE A 546 -6.83 -0.28 -35.99
CA PHE A 546 -5.95 0.01 -34.86
C PHE A 546 -6.12 -0.96 -33.70
N GLY A 547 -7.34 -1.43 -33.42
CA GLY A 547 -7.62 -2.43 -32.38
C GLY A 547 -7.09 -3.82 -32.71
N LEU A 548 -7.03 -4.20 -33.99
CA LEU A 548 -6.45 -5.47 -34.44
C LEU A 548 -4.91 -5.43 -34.39
N ILE A 549 -4.30 -4.31 -34.79
CA ILE A 549 -2.83 -4.17 -34.84
C ILE A 549 -2.23 -4.01 -33.45
N PHE A 550 -2.78 -3.10 -32.64
CA PHE A 550 -2.18 -2.68 -31.37
C PHE A 550 -2.96 -3.21 -30.16
N THR A 551 -2.23 -3.41 -29.07
CA THR A 551 -2.83 -3.93 -27.82
C THR A 551 -3.90 -2.99 -27.23
N ARG A 552 -4.90 -3.59 -26.56
CA ARG A 552 -5.97 -2.91 -25.80
C ARG A 552 -6.65 -1.78 -26.61
N HIS A 553 -7.06 -0.69 -25.96
CA HIS A 553 -7.89 0.37 -26.56
C HIS A 553 -7.04 1.55 -27.05
N THR A 554 -6.04 1.24 -27.87
CA THR A 554 -5.07 2.21 -28.38
C THR A 554 -5.75 3.32 -29.20
N TRP A 555 -6.74 2.99 -30.03
CA TRP A 555 -7.55 3.97 -30.76
C TRP A 555 -8.23 4.97 -29.82
N CYS A 556 -8.95 4.46 -28.82
CA CYS A 556 -9.71 5.28 -27.87
C CYS A 556 -8.81 6.22 -27.05
N LYS A 557 -7.56 5.81 -26.79
CA LYS A 557 -6.60 6.59 -26.02
C LYS A 557 -5.86 7.63 -26.85
N ASN A 558 -5.34 7.24 -28.02
CA ASN A 558 -4.33 8.04 -28.72
C ASN A 558 -4.82 8.70 -30.01
N LEU A 559 -6.00 8.33 -30.53
CA LEU A 559 -6.46 8.76 -31.85
C LEU A 559 -7.91 9.27 -31.89
N CYS A 560 -8.77 8.73 -31.03
CA CYS A 560 -10.20 9.04 -31.07
C CYS A 560 -10.47 10.52 -30.77
N PRO A 561 -10.97 11.31 -31.74
CA PRO A 561 -11.18 12.75 -31.57
C PRO A 561 -12.31 13.03 -30.56
N LEU A 562 -13.39 12.24 -30.62
CA LEU A 562 -14.47 12.29 -29.63
C LEU A 562 -13.97 11.89 -28.23
N GLY A 563 -13.06 10.91 -28.16
CA GLY A 563 -12.41 10.53 -26.91
C GLY A 563 -11.60 11.67 -26.30
N GLY A 564 -10.94 12.48 -27.13
CA GLY A 564 -10.26 13.70 -26.70
C GLY A 564 -11.22 14.72 -26.07
N LEU A 565 -12.30 15.06 -26.79
CA LEU A 565 -13.31 16.01 -26.31
C LEU A 565 -13.97 15.54 -25.01
N VAL A 566 -14.57 14.33 -25.01
CA VAL A 566 -15.21 13.73 -23.82
C VAL A 566 -14.22 13.63 -22.66
N GLY A 567 -12.94 13.37 -22.96
CA GLY A 567 -11.90 13.32 -21.97
C GLY A 567 -11.56 14.60 -21.27
N THR A 568 -11.34 15.65 -22.05
CA THR A 568 -11.14 16.98 -21.48
C THR A 568 -12.37 17.41 -20.68
N ALA A 569 -13.58 17.18 -21.19
CA ALA A 569 -14.83 17.42 -20.47
C ALA A 569 -14.92 16.64 -19.15
N SER A 570 -14.41 15.41 -19.10
CA SER A 570 -14.47 14.53 -17.93
C SER A 570 -13.59 14.98 -16.77
N ILE A 571 -12.63 15.88 -16.98
CA ILE A 571 -11.90 16.52 -15.87
C ILE A 571 -12.86 17.36 -15.02
N GLY A 572 -13.91 17.89 -15.65
CA GLY A 572 -15.01 18.57 -14.98
C GLY A 572 -15.94 17.65 -14.16
N SER A 573 -15.81 16.32 -14.28
CA SER A 573 -16.89 15.41 -13.88
C SER A 573 -17.16 15.32 -12.37
N VAL A 574 -18.44 15.20 -12.04
CA VAL A 574 -18.95 14.93 -10.68
C VAL A 574 -18.63 13.50 -10.25
N LEU A 575 -18.63 12.56 -11.19
CA LEU A 575 -18.30 11.16 -10.93
C LEU A 575 -16.80 10.90 -11.14
N GLU A 576 -16.17 10.08 -10.30
CA GLU A 576 -14.80 9.60 -10.48
C GLU A 576 -14.60 8.16 -9.97
N VAL A 577 -13.62 7.45 -10.54
CA VAL A 577 -13.17 6.15 -10.02
C VAL A 577 -11.77 6.33 -9.43
N ARG A 578 -11.57 5.94 -8.17
CA ARG A 578 -10.29 6.02 -7.45
C ARG A 578 -10.04 4.75 -6.66
N ALA A 579 -8.80 4.55 -6.22
CA ALA A 579 -8.44 3.51 -5.24
C ALA A 579 -8.13 4.13 -3.88
N ASP A 580 -8.32 3.35 -2.82
CA ASP A 580 -7.56 3.53 -1.59
C ASP A 580 -6.12 3.03 -1.81
N PRO A 581 -5.13 3.94 -1.89
CA PRO A 581 -3.78 3.52 -2.23
C PRO A 581 -3.09 2.79 -1.09
N ASN A 582 -3.53 2.96 0.17
CA ASN A 582 -2.95 2.22 1.30
C ASN A 582 -3.31 0.75 1.18
N ILE A 583 -4.55 0.42 0.82
CA ILE A 583 -4.98 -0.96 0.56
C ILE A 583 -4.23 -1.51 -0.64
N CYS A 584 -4.17 -0.76 -1.75
CA CYS A 584 -3.52 -1.23 -2.95
C CYS A 584 -2.02 -1.49 -2.77
N LEU A 585 -1.30 -0.61 -2.08
CA LEU A 585 0.15 -0.76 -1.93
C LEU A 585 0.54 -1.80 -0.88
N ASN A 586 -0.28 -1.98 0.16
CA ASN A 586 0.08 -2.87 1.27
C ASN A 586 -0.53 -4.27 1.16
N LYS A 587 -1.66 -4.43 0.47
CA LYS A 587 -2.38 -5.73 0.38
C LYS A 587 -2.45 -6.32 -1.03
N CYS A 588 -2.26 -5.53 -2.09
CA CYS A 588 -2.43 -6.03 -3.46
C CYS A 588 -1.14 -6.65 -4.00
N THR A 589 -1.22 -7.93 -4.40
CA THR A 589 -0.10 -8.68 -5.00
C THR A 589 -0.36 -9.07 -6.45
N THR A 590 -1.63 -9.19 -6.87
CA THR A 590 -2.00 -9.74 -8.19
C THR A 590 -2.06 -8.70 -9.30
N LEU A 591 -2.43 -7.45 -8.98
CA LEU A 591 -2.58 -6.34 -9.94
C LEU A 591 -3.62 -6.64 -11.05
N ASP A 592 -4.61 -7.48 -10.76
CA ASP A 592 -5.64 -7.94 -11.71
C ASP A 592 -6.46 -6.80 -12.32
N CYS A 593 -6.60 -5.66 -11.62
CA CYS A 593 -7.27 -4.47 -12.16
C CYS A 593 -6.53 -3.85 -13.36
N TYR A 594 -5.22 -4.06 -13.47
CA TYR A 594 -4.42 -3.61 -14.62
C TYR A 594 -4.23 -4.72 -15.66
N VAL A 595 -3.89 -5.94 -15.21
CA VAL A 595 -3.52 -7.06 -16.09
C VAL A 595 -4.75 -7.78 -16.66
N GLY A 596 -5.79 -7.94 -15.85
CA GLY A 596 -6.96 -8.77 -16.15
C GLY A 596 -6.85 -10.17 -15.57
N THR A 597 -8.01 -10.79 -15.36
CA THR A 597 -8.16 -12.21 -14.98
C THR A 597 -8.57 -13.04 -16.21
N ALA A 598 -8.80 -14.34 -16.03
CA ALA A 598 -9.31 -15.21 -17.09
C ALA A 598 -10.71 -14.79 -17.58
N GLU A 599 -11.55 -14.26 -16.68
CA GLU A 599 -12.94 -13.90 -16.99
C GLU A 599 -13.09 -12.44 -17.42
N THR A 600 -12.28 -11.55 -16.83
CA THR A 600 -12.46 -10.11 -16.97
C THR A 600 -11.15 -9.41 -17.34
N ALA A 601 -11.17 -8.77 -18.51
CA ALA A 601 -10.02 -8.02 -19.02
C ALA A 601 -9.54 -6.93 -18.04
N GLY A 602 -8.25 -6.63 -18.06
CA GLY A 602 -7.65 -5.56 -17.25
C GLY A 602 -8.06 -4.16 -17.73
N CYS A 603 -7.38 -3.12 -17.23
CA CYS A 603 -7.69 -1.75 -17.61
C CYS A 603 -7.41 -1.50 -19.11
N PRO A 604 -8.43 -1.16 -19.93
CA PRO A 604 -8.27 -1.01 -21.37
C PRO A 604 -7.45 0.23 -21.77
N MET A 605 -7.34 1.22 -20.87
CA MET A 605 -6.66 2.50 -21.10
C MET A 605 -5.23 2.53 -20.53
N PHE A 606 -4.70 1.37 -20.13
CA PHE A 606 -3.36 1.23 -19.51
C PHE A 606 -3.21 2.02 -18.19
N GLN A 607 -4.29 2.15 -17.42
CA GLN A 607 -4.27 2.87 -16.13
C GLN A 607 -4.16 1.91 -14.97
N HIS A 608 -3.21 2.16 -14.07
CA HIS A 608 -3.07 1.46 -12.81
C HIS A 608 -3.73 2.26 -11.69
N LEU A 609 -4.70 1.64 -11.03
CA LEU A 609 -5.67 2.33 -10.19
C LEU A 609 -5.07 3.18 -9.04
N PRO A 610 -4.00 2.77 -8.32
CA PRO A 610 -3.39 3.57 -7.25
C PRO A 610 -2.77 4.89 -7.72
N TYR A 611 -2.51 5.00 -9.02
CA TYR A 611 -1.90 6.16 -9.66
C TYR A 611 -2.87 6.94 -10.55
N LEU A 612 -4.13 6.49 -10.66
CA LEU A 612 -5.16 7.16 -11.43
C LEU A 612 -5.65 8.41 -10.70
N ASP A 613 -5.03 9.55 -10.98
CA ASP A 613 -5.27 10.82 -10.29
C ASP A 613 -6.26 11.76 -11.01
N ASN A 614 -6.58 11.48 -12.27
CA ASN A 614 -7.45 12.31 -13.09
C ASN A 614 -8.38 11.46 -13.97
N ASN A 615 -9.46 12.07 -14.46
CA ASN A 615 -10.44 11.43 -15.33
C ASN A 615 -10.12 11.61 -16.82
N LEU A 616 -9.01 12.27 -17.17
CA LEU A 616 -8.60 12.39 -18.56
C LEU A 616 -8.46 11.01 -19.17
N ASP A 617 -7.77 10.04 -18.59
CA ASP A 617 -7.62 8.73 -19.26
C ASP A 617 -8.57 7.63 -18.76
N CYS A 618 -9.37 7.90 -17.73
CA CYS A 618 -10.31 6.93 -17.18
C CYS A 618 -11.60 6.88 -18.00
N LYS A 619 -11.83 5.81 -18.76
CA LYS A 619 -13.09 5.61 -19.49
C LYS A 619 -14.27 5.10 -18.64
N MET A 620 -14.05 4.89 -17.33
CA MET A 620 -15.05 4.34 -16.39
C MET A 620 -15.69 3.02 -16.86
N CYS A 621 -14.85 2.07 -17.26
CA CYS A 621 -15.30 0.73 -17.68
C CYS A 621 -15.59 -0.24 -16.52
N PHE A 622 -15.24 0.14 -15.30
CA PHE A 622 -15.40 -0.63 -14.06
C PHE A 622 -14.73 -2.02 -14.03
N ASN A 623 -13.82 -2.34 -14.96
CA ASN A 623 -12.98 -3.56 -14.88
C ASN A 623 -12.23 -3.64 -13.56
N CYS A 624 -11.77 -2.50 -13.05
CA CYS A 624 -11.11 -2.43 -11.76
C CYS A 624 -12.02 -2.84 -10.59
N VAL A 625 -13.32 -2.51 -10.63
CA VAL A 625 -14.31 -2.93 -9.61
C VAL A 625 -14.52 -4.46 -9.66
N ARG A 626 -14.51 -5.03 -10.87
CA ARG A 626 -14.68 -6.46 -11.12
C ARG A 626 -13.46 -7.29 -10.72
N ASN A 627 -12.27 -6.75 -10.93
CA ASN A 627 -11.02 -7.49 -10.79
C ASN A 627 -10.33 -7.27 -9.43
N CYS A 628 -10.78 -6.33 -8.60
CA CYS A 628 -10.06 -6.01 -7.36
C CYS A 628 -10.29 -7.09 -6.29
N PRO A 629 -9.25 -7.82 -5.84
CA PRO A 629 -9.41 -8.84 -4.79
C PRO A 629 -9.57 -8.23 -3.39
N ASN A 630 -9.16 -6.98 -3.20
CA ASN A 630 -9.03 -6.33 -1.90
C ASN A 630 -10.06 -5.21 -1.67
N ASP A 631 -11.07 -5.10 -2.55
CA ASP A 631 -12.14 -4.11 -2.47
C ASP A 631 -11.66 -2.65 -2.30
N SER A 632 -10.53 -2.32 -2.92
CA SER A 632 -9.90 -1.00 -2.77
C SER A 632 -10.53 0.09 -3.63
N VAL A 633 -11.44 -0.27 -4.55
CA VAL A 633 -11.99 0.64 -5.57
C VAL A 633 -13.14 1.45 -4.98
N GLN A 634 -13.16 2.74 -5.29
CA GLN A 634 -14.19 3.68 -4.87
C GLN A 634 -14.77 4.38 -6.11
N LEU A 635 -16.10 4.44 -6.18
CA LEU A 635 -16.82 5.26 -7.15
C LEU A 635 -17.33 6.49 -6.41
N ASN A 636 -16.69 7.62 -6.58
CA ASN A 636 -16.95 8.80 -5.78
C ASN A 636 -17.84 9.79 -6.53
N LEU A 637 -18.81 10.37 -5.83
CA LEU A 637 -19.38 11.67 -6.14
C LEU A 637 -18.52 12.75 -5.47
N ARG A 638 -18.11 13.74 -6.25
CA ARG A 638 -17.29 14.89 -5.83
C ARG A 638 -17.88 16.20 -6.32
N PHE A 639 -17.35 17.31 -5.83
CA PHE A 639 -17.81 18.63 -6.28
C PHE A 639 -17.48 18.84 -7.79
N PRO A 640 -18.38 19.42 -8.60
CA PRO A 640 -18.14 19.65 -10.03
C PRO A 640 -16.84 20.44 -10.28
N ALA A 641 -16.11 20.09 -11.33
CA ALA A 641 -14.84 20.72 -11.73
C ALA A 641 -13.70 20.68 -10.69
N GLN A 642 -13.88 19.98 -9.56
CA GLN A 642 -12.89 19.93 -8.48
C GLN A 642 -11.51 19.45 -8.92
N GLU A 643 -11.46 18.55 -9.90
CA GLU A 643 -10.20 18.04 -10.44
C GLU A 643 -9.35 19.15 -11.05
N VAL A 644 -9.95 20.14 -11.72
CA VAL A 644 -9.25 21.20 -12.48
C VAL A 644 -8.23 21.95 -11.63
N TRP A 645 -8.62 22.38 -10.42
CA TRP A 645 -7.71 23.11 -9.53
C TRP A 645 -6.81 22.20 -8.68
N HIS A 646 -7.20 20.93 -8.49
CA HIS A 646 -6.38 19.92 -7.81
C HIS A 646 -5.45 19.13 -8.75
N LEU A 647 -5.45 19.39 -10.06
CA LEU A 647 -4.59 18.71 -11.05
C LEU A 647 -3.13 18.64 -10.56
N VAL A 648 -2.58 17.42 -10.53
CA VAL A 648 -1.18 17.16 -10.17
C VAL A 648 -0.39 16.74 -11.39
N ARG A 649 -0.84 15.69 -12.09
CA ARG A 649 -0.25 15.19 -13.34
C ARG A 649 -1.32 15.17 -14.41
N ILE A 650 -0.93 15.51 -15.63
CA ILE A 650 -1.81 15.46 -16.80
C ILE A 650 -0.96 15.45 -18.08
N ASN A 651 -1.50 14.91 -19.17
CA ASN A 651 -0.91 15.12 -20.49
C ASN A 651 -1.11 16.59 -20.90
N GLN A 652 -0.06 17.40 -20.73
CA GLN A 652 -0.11 18.85 -20.89
C GLN A 652 -0.39 19.31 -22.32
N GLY A 653 -0.17 18.44 -23.30
CA GLY A 653 -0.48 18.69 -24.70
C GLY A 653 -1.97 18.94 -24.95
N PHE A 654 -2.86 18.40 -24.13
CA PHE A 654 -4.30 18.69 -24.21
C PHE A 654 -4.67 20.15 -23.94
N ALA A 655 -3.75 20.98 -23.41
CA ALA A 655 -3.94 22.43 -23.38
C ALA A 655 -4.08 23.00 -24.81
N ILE A 656 -3.31 22.48 -25.77
CA ILE A 656 -3.39 22.86 -27.19
C ILE A 656 -4.74 22.44 -27.76
N PHE A 657 -5.20 21.22 -27.46
CA PHE A 657 -6.51 20.74 -27.88
C PHE A 657 -7.63 21.69 -27.42
N ILE A 658 -7.59 22.15 -26.15
CA ILE A 658 -8.56 23.11 -25.61
C ILE A 658 -8.50 24.44 -26.36
N GLY A 659 -7.30 24.99 -26.56
CA GLY A 659 -7.12 26.27 -27.27
C GLY A 659 -7.62 26.23 -28.71
N VAL A 660 -7.30 25.15 -29.44
CA VAL A 660 -7.74 24.91 -30.82
C VAL A 660 -9.26 24.71 -30.89
N SER A 661 -9.83 23.92 -29.99
CA SER A 661 -11.28 23.66 -29.94
C SER A 661 -12.08 24.93 -29.65
N LEU A 662 -11.52 25.86 -28.86
CA LEU A 662 -12.13 27.17 -28.64
C LEU A 662 -12.03 28.06 -29.89
N ALA A 663 -10.84 28.14 -30.49
CA ALA A 663 -10.57 29.05 -31.59
C ALA A 663 -11.30 28.70 -32.88
N MET A 664 -11.50 27.40 -33.14
CA MET A 664 -12.21 26.96 -34.35
C MET A 664 -13.69 27.38 -34.38
N LEU A 665 -14.29 27.69 -33.23
CA LEU A 665 -15.68 28.16 -33.17
C LEU A 665 -15.85 29.56 -33.80
N LEU A 666 -14.80 30.38 -33.79
CA LEU A 666 -14.84 31.73 -34.36
C LEU A 666 -15.16 31.74 -35.87
N PRO A 667 -14.39 31.06 -36.73
CA PRO A 667 -14.72 30.99 -38.16
C PRO A 667 -16.04 30.24 -38.40
N VAL A 668 -16.37 29.22 -37.61
CA VAL A 668 -17.65 28.50 -37.76
C VAL A 668 -18.85 29.43 -37.55
N ILE A 669 -18.84 30.24 -36.47
CA ILE A 669 -19.94 31.16 -36.17
C ILE A 669 -19.98 32.32 -37.19
N TYR A 670 -18.82 32.86 -37.55
CA TYR A 670 -18.74 33.98 -38.48
C TYR A 670 -19.18 33.59 -39.91
N PHE A 671 -18.64 32.50 -40.45
CA PHE A 671 -18.97 32.11 -41.83
C PHE A 671 -20.41 31.62 -41.98
N GLU A 672 -21.02 31.09 -40.92
CA GLU A 672 -22.44 30.75 -40.93
C GLU A 672 -23.33 32.00 -41.07
N SER A 673 -22.98 33.12 -40.44
CA SER A 673 -23.78 34.35 -40.51
C SER A 673 -23.71 35.05 -41.87
N VAL A 674 -22.64 34.84 -42.64
CA VAL A 674 -22.45 35.43 -43.98
C VAL A 674 -22.73 34.45 -45.12
N ARG A 675 -23.16 33.23 -44.81
CA ARG A 675 -23.39 32.15 -45.80
C ARG A 675 -24.41 32.52 -46.88
N SER A 676 -25.42 33.31 -46.55
CA SER A 676 -26.46 33.75 -47.50
C SER A 676 -26.00 34.83 -48.47
N VAL A 677 -24.89 35.51 -48.17
CA VAL A 677 -24.43 36.70 -48.91
C VAL A 677 -23.31 36.34 -49.90
N TRP A 678 -22.58 35.25 -49.66
CA TRP A 678 -21.37 34.92 -50.42
C TRP A 678 -21.63 33.81 -51.45
N PRO A 679 -20.99 33.88 -52.64
CA PRO A 679 -20.97 32.76 -53.57
C PRO A 679 -20.36 31.51 -52.93
N GLU A 680 -20.95 30.35 -53.19
CA GLU A 680 -20.62 29.08 -52.53
C GLU A 680 -19.12 28.73 -52.63
N ASN A 681 -18.53 28.82 -53.83
CA ASN A 681 -17.09 28.51 -54.03
C ASN A 681 -16.16 29.43 -53.23
N SER A 682 -16.46 30.72 -53.20
CA SER A 682 -15.69 31.70 -52.41
C SER A 682 -15.85 31.39 -50.93
N TRP A 683 -17.09 31.18 -50.47
CA TRP A 683 -17.38 30.83 -49.08
C TRP A 683 -16.59 29.61 -48.62
N LEU A 684 -16.59 28.52 -49.40
CA LEU A 684 -15.87 27.28 -49.10
C LEU A 684 -14.35 27.51 -48.96
N LEU A 685 -13.75 28.27 -49.86
CA LEU A 685 -12.33 28.58 -49.84
C LEU A 685 -11.95 29.41 -48.61
N TYR A 686 -12.63 30.55 -48.39
CA TYR A 686 -12.31 31.47 -47.30
C TYR A 686 -12.63 30.88 -45.93
N PHE A 687 -13.72 30.13 -45.80
CA PHE A 687 -14.01 29.36 -44.59
C PHE A 687 -12.89 28.38 -44.29
N SER A 688 -12.46 27.58 -45.27
CA SER A 688 -11.40 26.59 -45.08
C SER A 688 -10.07 27.23 -44.67
N LEU A 689 -9.66 28.32 -45.33
CA LEU A 689 -8.45 29.05 -44.98
C LEU A 689 -8.54 29.64 -43.56
N ALA A 690 -9.65 30.30 -43.23
CA ALA A 690 -9.85 30.89 -41.91
C ALA A 690 -9.90 29.82 -40.80
N TYR A 691 -10.58 28.70 -41.05
CA TYR A 691 -10.71 27.58 -40.12
C TYR A 691 -9.35 27.01 -39.72
N TRP A 692 -8.53 26.63 -40.70
CA TRP A 692 -7.21 26.06 -40.45
C TRP A 692 -6.20 27.11 -39.94
N ALA A 693 -6.28 28.36 -40.41
CA ALA A 693 -5.42 29.44 -39.92
C ALA A 693 -5.70 29.75 -38.44
N CYS A 694 -6.98 29.90 -38.05
CA CYS A 694 -7.36 30.13 -36.65
C CYS A 694 -6.89 28.98 -35.75
N ALA A 695 -7.07 27.73 -36.19
CA ALA A 695 -6.61 26.56 -35.45
C ALA A 695 -5.08 26.55 -35.27
N LEU A 696 -4.32 26.82 -36.34
CA LEU A 696 -2.86 26.85 -36.30
C LEU A 696 -2.33 27.98 -35.39
N ILE A 697 -2.88 29.19 -35.54
CA ILE A 697 -2.52 30.35 -34.71
C ILE A 697 -2.81 30.03 -33.24
N ALA A 698 -3.99 29.47 -32.92
CA ALA A 698 -4.34 29.11 -31.55
C ALA A 698 -3.42 28.03 -30.96
N ALA A 699 -3.03 27.03 -31.75
CA ALA A 699 -2.08 26.01 -31.32
C ALA A 699 -0.72 26.60 -30.95
N ILE A 700 -0.19 27.48 -31.82
CA ILE A 700 1.10 28.16 -31.62
C ILE A 700 1.02 29.08 -30.39
N LEU A 701 0.00 29.94 -30.30
CA LEU A 701 -0.20 30.84 -29.16
C LEU A 701 -0.30 30.07 -27.84
N THR A 702 -1.11 29.01 -27.81
CA THR A 702 -1.28 28.18 -26.61
C THR A 702 0.04 27.52 -26.19
N TRP A 703 0.81 27.02 -27.16
CA TRP A 703 2.13 26.45 -26.88
C TRP A 703 3.09 27.47 -26.26
N PHE A 704 3.13 28.70 -26.78
CA PHE A 704 3.96 29.78 -26.25
C PHE A 704 3.54 30.25 -24.85
N LEU A 705 2.23 30.34 -24.59
CA LEU A 705 1.66 30.78 -23.31
C LEU A 705 1.92 29.75 -22.20
N VAL A 706 1.63 28.48 -22.49
CA VAL A 706 1.63 27.39 -21.50
C VAL A 706 3.01 26.77 -21.31
N LYS A 707 3.81 26.71 -22.39
CA LYS A 707 5.10 26.01 -22.48
C LYS A 707 5.00 24.59 -21.91
N PRO A 708 4.20 23.70 -22.52
CA PRO A 708 3.95 22.36 -22.01
C PRO A 708 5.25 21.54 -21.93
N TYR A 709 5.26 20.54 -21.07
CA TYR A 709 6.33 19.57 -20.82
C TYR A 709 7.61 20.11 -20.16
N LYS A 710 7.60 21.32 -19.59
CA LYS A 710 8.71 21.78 -18.72
C LYS A 710 8.91 20.88 -17.50
N THR A 711 7.81 20.39 -16.92
CA THR A 711 7.79 19.36 -15.86
C THR A 711 6.55 18.47 -16.08
N LYS A 712 6.50 17.25 -15.54
CA LYS A 712 5.28 16.42 -15.61
C LYS A 712 4.13 16.93 -14.73
N ALA A 713 4.43 17.84 -13.79
CA ALA A 713 3.43 18.40 -12.89
C ALA A 713 2.66 19.54 -13.56
N ALA A 714 1.34 19.60 -13.33
CA ALA A 714 0.49 20.67 -13.84
C ALA A 714 0.82 21.99 -13.11
N ASN A 715 1.52 22.90 -13.80
CA ASN A 715 1.73 24.26 -13.33
C ASN A 715 0.43 25.09 -13.38
N SER A 716 0.42 26.28 -12.77
CA SER A 716 -0.77 27.13 -12.74
C SER A 716 -1.26 27.56 -14.14
N ARG A 717 -0.38 27.70 -15.13
CA ARG A 717 -0.77 28.07 -16.51
C ARG A 717 -1.53 26.94 -17.20
N ILE A 718 -1.09 25.70 -17.01
CA ILE A 718 -1.78 24.51 -17.50
C ILE A 718 -3.16 24.42 -16.85
N LYS A 719 -3.24 24.56 -15.52
CA LYS A 719 -4.53 24.54 -14.81
C LYS A 719 -5.50 25.61 -15.31
N LEU A 720 -5.02 26.80 -15.63
CA LEU A 720 -5.84 27.88 -16.20
C LEU A 720 -6.38 27.52 -17.59
N MET A 721 -5.60 26.84 -18.44
CA MET A 721 -6.13 26.34 -19.71
C MET A 721 -7.23 25.31 -19.52
N PHE A 722 -7.05 24.36 -18.59
CA PHE A 722 -8.10 23.40 -18.25
C PHE A 722 -9.33 24.06 -17.62
N ALA A 723 -9.19 25.22 -16.97
CA ALA A 723 -10.33 25.99 -16.48
C ALA A 723 -11.22 26.57 -17.59
N LEU A 724 -10.74 26.64 -18.85
CA LEU A 724 -11.52 27.09 -20.01
C LEU A 724 -12.44 26.01 -20.60
N ILE A 725 -12.36 24.76 -20.13
CA ILE A 725 -13.19 23.66 -20.65
C ILE A 725 -14.69 24.02 -20.68
N PRO A 726 -15.32 24.57 -19.62
CA PRO A 726 -16.74 24.90 -19.65
C PRO A 726 -17.11 25.87 -20.77
N LEU A 727 -16.23 26.84 -21.08
CA LEU A 727 -16.43 27.78 -22.19
C LEU A 727 -16.35 27.09 -23.55
N VAL A 728 -15.38 26.18 -23.75
CA VAL A 728 -15.29 25.36 -24.97
C VAL A 728 -16.57 24.56 -25.17
N LEU A 729 -17.03 23.86 -24.14
CA LEU A 729 -18.24 23.05 -24.20
C LEU A 729 -19.48 23.91 -24.46
N ALA A 730 -19.60 25.08 -23.81
CA ALA A 730 -20.69 26.02 -24.05
C ALA A 730 -20.73 26.50 -25.50
N GLY A 731 -19.59 26.85 -26.09
CA GLY A 731 -19.53 27.27 -27.50
C GLY A 731 -19.95 26.16 -28.47
N HIS A 732 -19.57 24.91 -28.18
CA HIS A 732 -20.05 23.76 -28.95
C HIS A 732 -21.56 23.51 -28.79
N VAL A 733 -22.10 23.62 -27.58
CA VAL A 733 -23.56 23.52 -27.35
C VAL A 733 -24.29 24.62 -28.11
N MET A 734 -23.79 25.86 -28.03
CA MET A 734 -24.35 27.03 -28.70
C MET A 734 -24.47 26.82 -30.22
N TYR A 735 -23.39 26.33 -30.85
CA TYR A 735 -23.39 26.00 -32.28
C TYR A 735 -24.42 24.92 -32.62
N GLN A 736 -24.54 23.89 -31.79
CA GLN A 736 -25.39 22.73 -32.08
C GLN A 736 -26.87 22.97 -31.80
N LEU A 737 -27.22 23.94 -30.96
CA LEU A 737 -28.61 24.36 -30.72
C LEU A 737 -29.33 24.82 -32.00
N ASN A 738 -28.59 25.31 -33.01
CA ASN A 738 -29.17 25.69 -34.30
C ASN A 738 -29.74 24.51 -35.10
N PHE A 739 -29.39 23.28 -34.73
CA PHE A 739 -29.71 22.07 -35.47
C PHE A 739 -30.65 21.14 -34.69
N LEU A 740 -31.16 21.60 -33.54
CA LEU A 740 -32.17 20.88 -32.77
C LEU A 740 -33.53 21.02 -33.46
N PRO A 741 -34.13 19.92 -33.95
CA PRO A 741 -35.35 19.99 -34.74
C PRO A 741 -36.50 20.60 -33.94
N GLY A 742 -37.13 21.63 -34.51
CA GLY A 742 -38.30 22.31 -33.94
C GLY A 742 -37.98 23.40 -32.91
N LEU A 743 -36.73 23.53 -32.47
CA LEU A 743 -36.34 24.59 -31.53
C LEU A 743 -36.41 25.99 -32.18
N ASP A 744 -36.09 26.06 -33.47
CA ASP A 744 -36.17 27.23 -34.33
C ASP A 744 -37.60 27.78 -34.51
N ARG A 745 -38.61 26.91 -34.33
CA ARG A 745 -40.03 27.25 -34.45
C ARG A 745 -40.67 27.75 -33.15
N LEU A 746 -39.96 27.63 -32.02
CA LEU A 746 -40.46 28.03 -30.72
C LEU A 746 -40.03 29.46 -30.38
N THR A 747 -40.97 30.28 -29.93
CA THR A 747 -40.71 31.65 -29.47
C THR A 747 -41.26 31.87 -28.07
N ALA A 748 -40.49 32.52 -27.20
CA ALA A 748 -40.96 33.01 -25.91
C ALA A 748 -41.54 34.41 -26.09
N GLY A 749 -42.78 34.63 -25.65
CA GLY A 749 -43.44 35.93 -25.67
C GLY A 749 -43.35 36.62 -24.31
N LEU A 750 -42.93 37.88 -24.28
CA LEU A 750 -43.04 38.77 -23.13
C LEU A 750 -44.19 39.75 -23.37
N LEU A 751 -45.16 39.76 -22.45
CA LEU A 751 -46.25 40.71 -22.40
C LEU A 751 -45.85 41.86 -21.47
N LEU A 752 -45.67 43.05 -22.02
CA LEU A 752 -45.38 44.26 -21.25
C LEU A 752 -46.58 45.18 -21.31
N GLU A 753 -47.19 45.42 -20.15
CA GLU A 753 -48.27 46.39 -19.99
C GLU A 753 -47.67 47.75 -19.66
N SER A 754 -47.90 48.73 -20.55
CA SER A 754 -47.51 50.11 -20.32
C SER A 754 -48.32 50.73 -19.17
N ALA A 755 -47.80 51.77 -18.53
CA ALA A 755 -48.54 52.57 -17.54
C ALA A 755 -49.84 53.19 -18.10
N SER A 756 -49.98 53.25 -19.42
CA SER A 756 -51.20 53.66 -20.14
C SER A 756 -52.20 52.52 -20.43
N GLY A 757 -51.96 51.30 -19.95
CA GLY A 757 -52.79 50.11 -20.22
C GLY A 757 -52.58 49.46 -21.60
N GLN A 758 -51.58 49.91 -22.36
CA GLN A 758 -51.28 49.36 -23.68
C GLN A 758 -50.39 48.12 -23.56
N ILE A 759 -50.87 46.96 -24.02
CA ILE A 759 -50.15 45.68 -23.98
C ILE A 759 -49.28 45.56 -25.23
N SER A 760 -47.98 45.43 -25.05
CA SER A 760 -47.01 45.15 -26.12
C SER A 760 -46.47 43.72 -26.01
N THR A 761 -46.37 43.03 -27.14
CA THR A 761 -45.87 41.65 -27.24
C THR A 761 -44.49 41.63 -27.88
N TRP A 762 -43.51 41.08 -27.17
CA TRP A 762 -42.15 40.89 -27.67
C TRP A 762 -41.86 39.40 -27.81
N TYR A 763 -41.50 38.95 -29.01
CA TYR A 763 -41.17 37.55 -29.28
C TYR A 763 -39.65 37.37 -29.39
N LEU A 764 -39.10 36.42 -28.64
CA LEU A 764 -37.70 36.01 -28.71
C LEU A 764 -37.61 34.54 -29.14
N PRO A 765 -36.83 34.21 -30.18
CA PRO A 765 -36.59 32.82 -30.56
C PRO A 765 -35.97 32.03 -29.41
N LEU A 766 -36.53 30.85 -29.12
CA LEU A 766 -36.05 30.00 -28.03
C LEU A 766 -34.62 29.50 -28.26
N THR A 767 -34.22 29.34 -29.53
CA THR A 767 -32.83 29.06 -29.93
C THR A 767 -31.85 30.11 -29.40
N GLN A 768 -32.17 31.40 -29.58
CA GLN A 768 -31.32 32.51 -29.12
C GLN A 768 -31.25 32.55 -27.59
N ILE A 769 -32.38 32.35 -26.90
CA ILE A 769 -32.41 32.28 -25.44
C ILE A 769 -31.52 31.13 -24.94
N ALA A 770 -31.64 29.94 -25.53
CA ALA A 770 -30.84 28.78 -25.17
C ALA A 770 -29.34 29.00 -25.43
N GLN A 771 -28.97 29.67 -26.52
CA GLN A 771 -27.60 30.04 -26.84
C GLN A 771 -27.00 31.01 -25.84
N ILE A 772 -27.72 32.08 -25.49
CA ILE A 772 -27.31 33.05 -24.48
C ILE A 772 -27.13 32.35 -23.12
N LEU A 773 -28.08 31.50 -22.74
CA LEU A 773 -28.02 30.75 -21.49
C LEU A 773 -26.79 29.82 -21.46
N ALA A 774 -26.53 29.08 -22.54
CA ALA A 774 -25.37 28.19 -22.63
C ALA A 774 -24.06 28.98 -22.48
N LEU A 775 -23.93 30.13 -23.14
CA LEU A 775 -22.75 31.00 -23.04
C LEU A 775 -22.58 31.58 -21.63
N LEU A 776 -23.66 32.08 -21.02
CA LEU A 776 -23.63 32.61 -19.65
C LEU A 776 -23.21 31.55 -18.64
N ILE A 777 -23.77 30.34 -18.73
CA ILE A 777 -23.37 29.20 -17.88
C ILE A 777 -21.88 28.87 -18.10
N GLY A 778 -21.44 28.80 -19.35
CA GLY A 778 -20.03 28.55 -19.70
C GLY A 778 -19.07 29.58 -19.11
N LEU A 779 -19.42 30.87 -19.21
CA LEU A 779 -18.63 31.98 -18.65
C LEU A 779 -18.61 31.97 -17.13
N LEU A 780 -19.74 31.71 -16.47
CA LEU A 780 -19.83 31.63 -15.01
C LEU A 780 -19.00 30.46 -14.46
N LEU A 781 -19.14 29.27 -15.04
CA LEU A 781 -18.38 28.08 -14.63
C LEU A 781 -16.87 28.25 -14.88
N THR A 782 -16.50 28.85 -16.01
CA THR A 782 -15.10 29.15 -16.32
C THR A 782 -14.52 30.16 -15.34
N SER A 783 -15.26 31.24 -15.05
CA SER A 783 -14.84 32.27 -14.08
C SER A 783 -14.63 31.66 -12.69
N PHE A 784 -15.57 30.83 -12.25
CA PHE A 784 -15.47 30.10 -10.99
C PHE A 784 -14.22 29.19 -10.96
N ALA A 785 -14.00 28.38 -12.01
CA ALA A 785 -12.83 27.50 -12.09
C ALA A 785 -11.51 28.28 -12.07
N VAL A 786 -11.43 29.42 -12.79
CA VAL A 786 -10.25 30.30 -12.79
C VAL A 786 -9.98 30.88 -11.40
N ILE A 787 -11.01 31.36 -10.69
CA ILE A 787 -10.91 31.86 -9.32
C ILE A 787 -10.37 30.77 -8.39
N MET A 788 -10.92 29.56 -8.49
CA MET A 788 -10.49 28.41 -7.67
C MET A 788 -9.04 27.99 -7.94
N VAL A 789 -8.61 27.96 -9.21
CA VAL A 789 -7.21 27.67 -9.59
C VAL A 789 -6.27 28.72 -9.00
N ARG A 790 -6.62 30.00 -9.05
CA ARG A 790 -5.81 31.09 -8.47
C ARG A 790 -5.75 31.00 -6.95
N HIS A 791 -6.88 30.77 -6.29
CA HIS A 791 -6.95 30.68 -4.83
C HIS A 791 -6.15 29.49 -4.28
N THR A 792 -6.28 28.30 -4.89
CA THR A 792 -5.55 27.09 -4.46
C THR A 792 -4.06 27.12 -4.79
N SER A 793 -3.65 27.84 -5.84
CA SER A 793 -2.23 28.03 -6.16
C SER A 793 -1.52 28.91 -5.12
N LYS A 794 -2.22 29.90 -4.51
CA LYS A 794 -1.65 30.79 -3.48
C LYS A 794 -1.39 30.11 -2.13
N LYS A 795 -2.22 29.14 -1.72
CA LYS A 795 -2.06 28.40 -0.44
C LYS A 795 -0.86 27.43 -0.39
N LYS A 796 -0.10 27.27 -1.48
CA LYS A 796 1.03 26.35 -1.59
C LYS A 796 2.39 27.06 -1.62
N VAL A 797 2.42 28.40 -1.46
CA VAL A 797 3.65 29.19 -1.27
C VAL A 797 3.95 29.29 0.21
#